data_AF-A0A2D8FQG3-F1
#
_entry.id   AF-A0A2D8FQG3-F1
#
_cell.length_a   1.000
_cell.length_b   1.000
_cell.length_c   1.000
_cell.angle_alpha   90.00
_cell.angle_beta   90.00
_cell.angle_gamma   90.00
#
_symmetry.space_group_name_H-M   'P 1'
#
loop_
_entity.id
_entity.type
_entity.pdbx_description
1 polymer ?
#
loop_
_entity_poly.entity_id
_entity_poly.type
_entity_poly.pdbx_seq_one_letter_code
_entity_poly.pdbx_strand_id
1 'polypeptide(L)'
;MIVQARDVAPRRGSGPPKGANPPGPSSTRGGGVVVPERPEPRQALVRLERDTLQITTLQEGWLADFTVSPDGGSVAVVMREEPIPLGDPQLLHMEDDRRRRLVLIDLRTGRVPLRVDGLDIAPHLLRWSPDSTAVLVWARPDGARWDEGTLMSASFESTDPFNRGGLRAGASASVVVAGVQADWLGLTPVLYARPTESERGDWYLLSQDGVPESLTGDLVVAPTRIAASGPEGLLAFADGRYWEITAHGAHALSPPNLNLREAMIFDLTMGRRPKSNEAPRRDWSIAIDGEGQVRLVRDGAAPTLGGGGADLDKTLAVSPEAVLTLRPRGLADALLHHRPGSTEAIAEVNSTLANMFVTEPRPIRHLGFDGRETESWLFLPNGEPRGVIVNPYPGWADNLARLDPLTMTYSFRPEVFVGAGYAVLSPSVPGDLPVRERGDAYARSVDLAVDAALAAFPELPSDRMVLWGHSFGGYSALEIATRSGRFRSYIASSAYSDMLGVWGEFDALGRIQPENGMFFRFNQGWTETGQGALQDPPWRAPEDYAASSPFLRADHITRPILFLTADLDFTPATQAERMFSAILRNHGHARIVTYWGEKHLTWSPANIRDRYQQIFDWLALTLDDAGSETTSADAPKGEPILQTPPP
;
A
#
# COMPACT_ATOMS: atom_id res chain seq x y z
N MET A 1 -25.03 0.66 -17.11
CA MET A 1 -23.69 0.61 -16.49
C MET A 1 -23.13 2.02 -16.46
N ILE A 2 -22.47 2.44 -15.39
CA ILE A 2 -21.81 3.75 -15.31
C ILE A 2 -20.30 3.50 -15.32
N VAL A 3 -19.58 4.19 -16.22
CA VAL A 3 -18.13 4.03 -16.39
C VAL A 3 -17.45 5.38 -16.54
N GLN A 4 -16.19 5.44 -16.13
CA GLN A 4 -15.32 6.58 -16.37
C GLN A 4 -14.56 6.37 -17.69
N ALA A 5 -14.68 7.30 -18.62
CA ALA A 5 -13.94 7.32 -19.87
C ALA A 5 -12.76 8.30 -19.76
N ARG A 6 -11.56 7.83 -20.14
CA ARG A 6 -10.37 8.66 -20.36
C ARG A 6 -10.30 9.07 -21.84
N ASP A 7 -9.71 10.23 -22.11
CA ASP A 7 -9.57 10.82 -23.45
C ASP A 7 -10.89 11.21 -24.13
N VAL A 8 -11.68 12.07 -23.50
CA VAL A 8 -12.66 12.86 -24.26
C VAL A 8 -11.85 13.77 -25.17
N ALA A 9 -11.83 13.45 -26.46
CA ALA A 9 -11.00 14.12 -27.45
C ALA A 9 -11.06 15.65 -27.27
N PRO A 10 -9.92 16.35 -27.20
CA PRO A 10 -9.94 17.80 -27.16
C PRO A 10 -10.72 18.28 -28.38
N ARG A 11 -11.68 19.20 -28.18
CA ARG A 11 -12.25 19.98 -29.29
C ARG A 11 -11.06 20.47 -30.10
N ARG A 12 -10.95 20.06 -31.36
CA ARG A 12 -9.81 20.30 -32.27
C ARG A 12 -9.35 21.76 -32.18
N GLY A 13 -8.40 22.04 -31.28
CA GLY A 13 -7.56 23.23 -31.31
C GLY A 13 -6.52 23.01 -32.40
N SER A 14 -6.25 24.05 -33.18
CA SER A 14 -5.27 24.05 -34.27
C SER A 14 -3.96 23.39 -33.83
N GLY A 15 -3.62 22.26 -34.47
CA GLY A 15 -2.32 21.63 -34.27
C GLY A 15 -1.19 22.60 -34.63
N PRO A 16 0.00 22.42 -34.04
CA PRO A 16 1.15 23.27 -34.34
C PRO A 16 1.45 23.22 -35.84
N PRO A 17 1.91 24.32 -36.45
CA PRO A 17 2.27 24.35 -37.87
C PRO A 17 3.31 23.26 -38.16
N LYS A 18 3.15 22.58 -39.30
CA LYS A 18 4.11 21.57 -39.78
C LYS A 18 5.51 22.17 -39.78
N GLY A 19 6.42 21.62 -38.97
CA GLY A 19 7.83 22.04 -38.87
C GLY A 19 8.23 22.66 -37.52
N ALA A 20 7.30 22.91 -36.60
CA ALA A 20 7.65 23.27 -35.23
C ALA A 20 7.79 21.99 -34.39
N ASN A 21 8.97 21.76 -33.79
CA ASN A 21 9.09 20.79 -32.71
C ASN A 21 8.09 21.19 -31.61
N PRO A 22 7.30 20.27 -31.06
CA PRO A 22 6.50 20.59 -29.89
C PRO A 22 7.45 21.12 -28.81
N PRO A 23 7.11 22.24 -28.13
CA PRO A 23 7.91 22.69 -27.01
C PRO A 23 8.01 21.55 -25.99
N GLY A 24 9.17 21.43 -25.34
CA GLY A 24 9.35 20.46 -24.26
C GLY A 24 8.32 20.68 -23.14
N PRO A 25 8.05 19.66 -22.30
CA PRO A 25 7.16 19.82 -21.16
C PRO A 25 7.63 20.99 -20.29
N SER A 26 6.71 21.88 -19.92
CA SER A 26 7.00 23.07 -19.14
C SER A 26 5.94 23.31 -18.06
N SER A 27 6.36 23.85 -16.92
CA SER A 27 5.51 24.15 -15.78
C SER A 27 5.92 25.49 -15.16
N THR A 28 4.93 26.24 -14.67
CA THR A 28 5.14 27.47 -13.90
C THR A 28 4.67 27.27 -12.47
N ARG A 29 5.20 28.06 -11.53
CA ARG A 29 4.77 28.02 -10.13
C ARG A 29 4.47 29.41 -9.59
N GLY A 30 3.47 29.50 -8.72
CA GLY A 30 3.09 30.73 -8.02
C GLY A 30 2.22 30.40 -6.81
N GLY A 31 2.45 31.07 -5.67
CA GLY A 31 1.62 30.88 -4.47
C GLY A 31 1.54 29.44 -3.95
N GLY A 32 2.59 28.63 -4.10
CA GLY A 32 2.61 27.23 -3.67
C GLY A 32 1.93 26.24 -4.62
N VAL A 33 1.42 26.70 -5.77
CA VAL A 33 0.77 25.85 -6.78
C VAL A 33 1.67 25.71 -8.00
N VAL A 34 1.70 24.50 -8.57
CA VAL A 34 2.37 24.23 -9.85
C VAL A 34 1.31 24.10 -10.94
N VAL A 35 1.50 24.84 -12.02
CA VAL A 35 0.62 24.86 -13.18
C VAL A 35 1.41 24.39 -14.40
N PRO A 36 1.15 23.19 -14.92
CA PRO A 36 1.73 22.73 -16.17
C PRO A 36 1.17 23.55 -17.34
N GLU A 37 1.99 23.82 -18.36
CA GLU A 37 1.57 24.56 -19.56
C GLU A 37 0.45 23.82 -20.30
N ARG A 38 0.54 22.49 -20.35
CA ARG A 38 -0.56 21.63 -20.77
C ARG A 38 -1.42 21.29 -19.57
N PRO A 39 -2.74 21.57 -19.59
CA PRO A 39 -3.61 21.18 -18.49
C PRO A 39 -3.79 19.67 -18.47
N GLU A 40 -4.02 19.13 -17.27
CA GLU A 40 -4.41 17.73 -17.07
C GLU A 40 -5.61 17.37 -17.98
N PRO A 41 -5.59 16.22 -18.68
CA PRO A 41 -6.71 15.77 -19.50
C PRO A 41 -8.00 15.63 -18.69
N ARG A 42 -9.10 16.16 -19.23
CA ARG A 42 -10.44 15.96 -18.63
C ARG A 42 -10.95 14.55 -18.92
N GLN A 43 -11.76 14.05 -18.01
CA GLN A 43 -12.43 12.75 -18.05
C GLN A 43 -13.95 12.96 -18.13
N ALA A 44 -14.67 11.92 -18.55
CA ALA A 44 -16.13 11.91 -18.52
C ALA A 44 -16.65 10.72 -17.71
N LEU A 45 -17.65 10.96 -16.87
CA LEU A 45 -18.54 9.94 -16.36
C LEU A 45 -19.65 9.72 -17.37
N VAL A 46 -19.84 8.48 -17.82
CA VAL A 46 -20.86 8.15 -18.82
C VAL A 46 -21.77 7.03 -18.33
N ARG A 47 -23.04 7.11 -18.73
CA ARG A 47 -24.02 6.02 -18.64
C ARG A 47 -24.04 5.26 -19.96
N LEU A 48 -23.73 3.97 -19.90
CA LEU A 48 -23.91 3.02 -20.99
C LEU A 48 -25.19 2.22 -20.77
N GLU A 49 -26.16 2.40 -21.67
CA GLU A 49 -27.33 1.55 -21.76
C GLU A 49 -26.92 0.19 -22.35
N ARG A 50 -27.16 -0.91 -21.62
CA ARG A 50 -26.65 -2.23 -22.00
C ARG A 50 -27.22 -2.72 -23.34
N ASP A 51 -28.53 -2.56 -23.53
CA ASP A 51 -29.23 -3.19 -24.65
C ASP A 51 -29.08 -2.38 -25.95
N THR A 52 -29.00 -1.06 -25.85
CA THR A 52 -28.85 -0.16 -27.00
C THR A 52 -27.40 0.26 -27.26
N LEU A 53 -26.51 0.01 -26.30
CA LEU A 53 -25.14 0.54 -26.25
C LEU A 53 -25.08 2.07 -26.35
N GLN A 54 -26.18 2.75 -26.05
CA GLN A 54 -26.21 4.21 -26.05
C GLN A 54 -25.36 4.73 -24.89
N ILE A 55 -24.45 5.66 -25.22
CA ILE A 55 -23.58 6.34 -24.25
C ILE A 55 -24.12 7.75 -24.03
N THR A 56 -24.40 8.07 -22.77
CA THR A 56 -24.83 9.40 -22.34
C THR A 56 -23.82 9.95 -21.35
N THR A 57 -23.21 11.10 -21.65
CA THR A 57 -22.33 11.78 -20.71
C THR A 57 -23.13 12.35 -19.55
N LEU A 58 -22.74 12.00 -18.32
CA LEU A 58 -23.35 12.46 -17.08
C LEU A 58 -22.59 13.66 -16.50
N GLN A 59 -21.25 13.62 -16.53
CA GLN A 59 -20.40 14.66 -15.96
C GLN A 59 -19.04 14.69 -16.66
N GLU A 60 -18.47 15.88 -16.87
CA GLU A 60 -17.12 16.07 -17.43
C GLU A 60 -16.24 16.92 -16.53
N GLY A 61 -15.00 16.50 -16.30
CA GLY A 61 -14.02 17.24 -15.48
C GLY A 61 -12.86 16.35 -15.05
N TRP A 62 -12.22 16.68 -13.94
CA TRP A 62 -11.23 15.79 -13.32
C TRP A 62 -11.92 14.99 -12.23
N LEU A 63 -12.14 13.69 -12.46
CA LEU A 63 -12.91 12.85 -11.54
C LEU A 63 -11.95 12.12 -10.59
N ALA A 64 -12.20 12.23 -9.29
CA ALA A 64 -11.46 11.52 -8.25
C ALA A 64 -12.12 10.17 -7.89
N ASP A 65 -13.45 10.16 -7.73
CA ASP A 65 -14.21 8.98 -7.30
C ASP A 65 -15.69 9.14 -7.67
N PHE A 66 -16.47 8.05 -7.61
CA PHE A 66 -17.92 8.09 -7.68
C PHE A 66 -18.56 6.85 -7.03
N THR A 67 -19.84 6.96 -6.67
CA THR A 67 -20.64 5.81 -6.24
C THR A 67 -22.12 6.02 -6.57
N VAL A 68 -22.80 4.93 -6.92
CA VAL A 68 -24.20 4.92 -7.37
C VAL A 68 -25.11 4.67 -6.17
N SER A 69 -26.26 5.33 -6.11
CA SER A 69 -27.24 5.10 -5.05
C SER A 69 -27.80 3.67 -5.09
N PRO A 70 -28.25 3.13 -3.95
CA PRO A 70 -28.80 1.78 -3.88
C PRO A 70 -29.94 1.49 -4.87
N ASP A 71 -30.80 2.48 -5.13
CA ASP A 71 -31.91 2.38 -6.08
C ASP A 71 -31.50 2.59 -7.54
N GLY A 72 -30.22 2.87 -7.82
CA GLY A 72 -29.69 3.18 -9.14
C GLY A 72 -30.19 4.50 -9.75
N GLY A 73 -30.91 5.31 -8.98
CA GLY A 73 -31.53 6.56 -9.42
C GLY A 73 -30.61 7.77 -9.41
N SER A 74 -29.50 7.71 -8.67
CA SER A 74 -28.60 8.83 -8.43
C SER A 74 -27.14 8.40 -8.43
N VAL A 75 -26.22 9.35 -8.65
CA VAL A 75 -24.78 9.13 -8.51
C VAL A 75 -24.14 10.30 -7.75
N ALA A 76 -23.25 9.95 -6.81
CA ALA A 76 -22.39 10.90 -6.12
C ALA A 76 -21.02 10.86 -6.80
N VAL A 77 -20.52 12.01 -7.19
CA VAL A 77 -19.25 12.17 -7.93
C VAL A 77 -18.36 13.12 -7.16
N VAL A 78 -17.10 12.72 -6.96
CA VAL A 78 -16.07 13.57 -6.36
C VAL A 78 -15.21 14.14 -7.49
N MET A 79 -15.25 15.46 -7.65
CA MET A 79 -14.49 16.21 -8.66
C MET A 79 -13.22 16.79 -8.03
N ARG A 80 -12.09 16.71 -8.74
CA ARG A 80 -10.87 17.47 -8.42
C ARG A 80 -10.96 18.83 -9.11
N GLU A 81 -10.81 19.91 -8.36
CA GLU A 81 -11.09 21.25 -8.90
C GLU A 81 -10.02 22.28 -8.56
N GLU A 82 -10.21 23.08 -7.51
CA GLU A 82 -9.32 24.19 -7.19
C GLU A 82 -7.97 23.66 -6.72
N PRO A 83 -6.85 24.20 -7.21
CA PRO A 83 -5.54 23.78 -6.74
C PRO A 83 -5.36 24.12 -5.26
N ILE A 84 -4.71 23.21 -4.54
CA ILE A 84 -4.29 23.42 -3.16
C ILE A 84 -2.84 23.93 -3.21
N PRO A 85 -2.47 25.01 -2.50
CA PRO A 85 -1.08 25.37 -2.28
C PRO A 85 -0.35 24.30 -1.48
N LEU A 86 0.90 24.01 -1.84
CA LEU A 86 1.71 23.05 -1.10
C LEU A 86 1.98 23.57 0.32
N GLY A 87 1.64 22.77 1.34
CA GLY A 87 1.87 23.12 2.74
C GLY A 87 0.82 24.05 3.37
N ASP A 88 -0.36 24.23 2.77
CA ASP A 88 -1.43 25.11 3.28
C ASP A 88 -2.74 24.32 3.54
N PRO A 89 -3.18 24.13 4.80
CA PRO A 89 -2.62 24.70 6.03
C PRO A 89 -1.34 23.99 6.51
N GLN A 90 -1.08 22.78 6.02
CA GLN A 90 0.13 22.02 6.36
C GLN A 90 0.47 21.01 5.27
N LEU A 91 1.72 20.56 5.28
CA LEU A 91 2.20 19.55 4.36
C LEU A 91 1.70 18.16 4.80
N LEU A 92 1.16 17.41 3.84
CA LEU A 92 0.55 16.11 4.06
C LEU A 92 1.11 15.10 3.07
N HIS A 93 1.47 13.91 3.57
CA HIS A 93 1.85 12.81 2.71
C HIS A 93 0.61 12.24 1.98
N MET A 94 0.76 11.97 0.68
CA MET A 94 -0.30 11.45 -0.21
C MET A 94 -1.49 12.39 -0.41
N GLU A 95 -1.33 13.70 -0.20
CA GLU A 95 -2.37 14.68 -0.52
C GLU A 95 -2.47 14.91 -2.04
N ASP A 96 -3.70 15.10 -2.50
CA ASP A 96 -4.01 15.54 -3.86
C ASP A 96 -3.53 16.99 -4.09
N ASP A 97 -3.30 17.37 -5.33
CA ASP A 97 -2.94 18.76 -5.66
C ASP A 97 -4.14 19.68 -5.86
N ARG A 98 -5.35 19.11 -5.80
CA ARG A 98 -6.62 19.82 -5.96
C ARG A 98 -7.62 19.44 -4.87
N ARG A 99 -8.46 20.41 -4.52
CA ARG A 99 -9.61 20.25 -3.65
C ARG A 99 -10.63 19.33 -4.31
N ARG A 100 -11.33 18.58 -3.48
CA ARG A 100 -12.31 17.58 -3.89
C ARG A 100 -13.70 18.07 -3.57
N ARG A 101 -14.53 18.22 -4.60
CA ARG A 101 -15.92 18.70 -4.50
C ARG A 101 -16.90 17.59 -4.75
N LEU A 102 -17.94 17.53 -3.95
CA LEU A 102 -19.04 16.60 -4.15
C LEU A 102 -20.07 17.17 -5.12
N VAL A 103 -20.47 16.36 -6.09
CA VAL A 103 -21.58 16.62 -7.01
C VAL A 103 -22.55 15.45 -6.94
N LEU A 104 -23.83 15.75 -6.72
CA LEU A 104 -24.90 14.75 -6.79
C LEU A 104 -25.64 14.91 -8.12
N ILE A 105 -25.90 13.80 -8.81
CA ILE A 105 -26.58 13.79 -10.10
C ILE A 105 -27.77 12.84 -10.00
N ASP A 106 -28.96 13.33 -10.34
CA ASP A 106 -30.17 12.53 -10.49
C ASP A 106 -30.16 11.93 -11.92
N LEU A 107 -30.08 10.60 -12.01
CA LEU A 107 -29.99 9.87 -13.27
C LEU A 107 -31.35 9.75 -13.98
N ARG A 108 -32.46 9.95 -13.27
CA ARG A 108 -33.82 9.91 -13.81
C ARG A 108 -34.12 11.20 -14.55
N THR A 109 -33.73 12.33 -13.98
CA THR A 109 -33.97 13.66 -14.57
C THR A 109 -32.78 14.22 -15.33
N GLY A 110 -31.58 13.67 -15.13
CA GLY A 110 -30.32 14.19 -15.68
C GLY A 110 -29.90 15.53 -15.05
N ARG A 111 -30.54 15.96 -13.96
CA ARG A 111 -30.25 17.23 -13.29
C ARG A 111 -29.10 17.05 -12.30
N VAL A 112 -28.33 18.11 -12.13
CA VAL A 112 -27.27 18.24 -11.12
C VAL A 112 -27.80 19.16 -10.02
N PRO A 113 -28.41 18.64 -8.94
CA PRO A 113 -29.17 19.47 -8.01
C PRO A 113 -28.29 20.08 -6.92
N LEU A 114 -27.18 19.42 -6.54
CA LEU A 114 -26.27 19.91 -5.52
C LEU A 114 -24.81 19.82 -5.95
N ARG A 115 -24.12 20.94 -5.75
CA ARG A 115 -22.67 21.08 -5.74
C ARG A 115 -22.27 21.64 -4.38
N VAL A 116 -21.38 20.95 -3.68
CA VAL A 116 -20.91 21.36 -2.36
C VAL A 116 -19.64 22.20 -2.51
N ASP A 117 -19.79 23.51 -2.35
CA ASP A 117 -18.67 24.47 -2.35
C ASP A 117 -18.20 24.77 -0.92
N GLY A 118 -16.93 25.15 -0.76
CA GLY A 118 -16.35 25.51 0.54
C GLY A 118 -15.99 24.33 1.46
N LEU A 119 -16.30 23.10 1.04
CA LEU A 119 -15.93 21.86 1.72
C LEU A 119 -15.04 20.99 0.82
N ASP A 120 -13.98 20.45 1.40
CA ASP A 120 -13.06 19.50 0.76
C ASP A 120 -13.36 18.07 1.24
N ILE A 121 -13.53 17.14 0.29
CA ILE A 121 -14.04 15.78 0.54
C ILE A 121 -12.91 14.75 0.59
N ALA A 122 -12.88 13.95 1.66
CA ALA A 122 -11.84 12.95 1.86
C ALA A 122 -11.94 11.77 0.87
N PRO A 123 -10.82 11.12 0.49
CA PRO A 123 -10.83 9.99 -0.47
C PRO A 123 -11.49 8.72 0.07
N HIS A 124 -11.72 8.63 1.37
CA HIS A 124 -11.93 7.35 2.04
C HIS A 124 -13.38 7.09 2.40
N LEU A 125 -14.31 8.02 2.22
CA LEU A 125 -15.72 7.85 2.60
C LEU A 125 -16.67 8.48 1.59
N LEU A 126 -17.50 7.63 0.98
CA LEU A 126 -18.57 8.01 0.06
C LEU A 126 -19.65 6.92 0.14
N ARG A 127 -20.60 7.05 1.08
CA ARG A 127 -21.54 5.98 1.45
C ARG A 127 -23.00 6.45 1.45
N TRP A 128 -23.76 6.04 0.43
CA TRP A 128 -25.19 6.36 0.33
C TRP A 128 -26.00 5.85 1.52
N SER A 129 -27.09 6.54 1.85
CA SER A 129 -28.13 6.06 2.76
C SER A 129 -28.91 4.90 2.11
N PRO A 130 -29.50 3.98 2.88
CA PRO A 130 -30.27 2.86 2.34
C PRO A 130 -31.43 3.28 1.42
N ASP A 131 -32.07 4.42 1.71
CA ASP A 131 -33.19 4.99 0.96
C ASP A 131 -32.76 5.85 -0.25
N SER A 132 -31.45 5.95 -0.53
CA SER A 132 -30.89 6.68 -1.67
C SER A 132 -31.07 8.21 -1.63
N THR A 133 -31.39 8.80 -0.47
CA THR A 133 -31.66 10.23 -0.34
C THR A 133 -30.44 11.07 0.04
N ALA A 134 -29.43 10.49 0.69
CA ALA A 134 -28.23 11.19 1.12
C ALA A 134 -26.96 10.33 1.01
N VAL A 135 -25.78 10.96 1.00
CA VAL A 135 -24.47 10.27 1.03
C VAL A 135 -23.64 10.77 2.20
N LEU A 136 -23.04 9.84 2.96
CA LEU A 136 -22.04 10.17 3.98
C LEU A 136 -20.71 10.47 3.33
N VAL A 137 -20.10 11.55 3.80
CA VAL A 137 -18.76 12.00 3.46
C VAL A 137 -18.03 12.43 4.72
N TRP A 138 -16.71 12.32 4.70
CA TRP A 138 -15.87 13.05 5.65
C TRP A 138 -15.39 14.31 4.95
N ALA A 139 -15.69 15.45 5.54
CA ALA A 139 -15.43 16.75 4.93
C ALA A 139 -14.75 17.69 5.91
N ARG A 140 -13.94 18.59 5.37
CA ARG A 140 -13.33 19.71 6.10
C ARG A 140 -13.69 21.03 5.42
N PRO A 141 -13.84 22.15 6.16
CA PRO A 141 -13.82 23.48 5.55
C PRO A 141 -12.55 23.69 4.74
N ASP A 142 -12.64 24.47 3.68
CA ASP A 142 -11.48 24.80 2.88
C ASP A 142 -10.37 25.46 3.72
N GLY A 143 -9.19 24.83 3.73
CA GLY A 143 -8.02 25.31 4.49
C GLY A 143 -7.95 24.79 5.93
N ALA A 144 -8.90 23.95 6.36
CA ALA A 144 -8.81 23.25 7.64
C ALA A 144 -7.96 21.96 7.53
N ARG A 145 -7.63 21.35 8.66
CA ARG A 145 -6.92 20.06 8.70
C ARG A 145 -7.88 18.88 8.54
N TRP A 146 -7.38 17.72 8.12
CA TRP A 146 -8.22 16.52 7.96
C TRP A 146 -8.71 15.92 9.29
N ASP A 147 -7.93 16.06 10.36
CA ASP A 147 -8.29 15.65 11.72
C ASP A 147 -9.30 16.61 12.39
N GLU A 148 -9.46 17.82 11.86
CA GLU A 148 -10.50 18.79 12.23
C GLU A 148 -11.80 18.59 11.45
N GLY A 149 -11.80 17.70 10.45
CA GLY A 149 -12.99 17.37 9.66
C GLY A 149 -14.13 16.80 10.50
N THR A 150 -15.29 16.66 9.88
CA THR A 150 -16.45 16.03 10.49
C THR A 150 -17.17 15.11 9.51
N LEU A 151 -17.96 14.20 10.07
CA LEU A 151 -18.90 13.38 9.31
C LEU A 151 -20.07 14.27 8.89
N MET A 152 -20.44 14.21 7.61
CA MET A 152 -21.58 14.93 7.07
C MET A 152 -22.43 14.01 6.20
N SER A 153 -23.73 14.30 6.14
CA SER A 153 -24.62 13.78 5.09
C SER A 153 -24.86 14.86 4.05
N ALA A 154 -24.73 14.52 2.77
CA ALA A 154 -25.10 15.39 1.66
C ALA A 154 -26.33 14.81 0.94
N SER A 155 -27.42 15.59 0.88
CA SER A 155 -28.64 15.30 0.11
C SER A 155 -28.68 16.18 -1.14
N PHE A 156 -29.73 16.11 -1.96
CA PHE A 156 -29.89 17.05 -3.07
C PHE A 156 -30.26 18.48 -2.64
N GLU A 157 -30.56 18.70 -1.35
CA GLU A 157 -31.05 19.97 -0.82
C GLU A 157 -30.05 20.63 0.15
N SER A 158 -29.29 19.82 0.89
CA SER A 158 -28.47 20.28 2.02
C SER A 158 -27.22 19.44 2.23
N THR A 159 -26.27 20.01 2.97
CA THR A 159 -25.17 19.28 3.60
C THR A 159 -25.23 19.50 5.10
N ASP A 160 -25.39 18.43 5.85
CA ASP A 160 -25.67 18.49 7.27
C ASP A 160 -24.55 17.79 8.06
N PRO A 161 -23.84 18.51 8.96
CA PRO A 161 -22.81 17.92 9.80
C PRO A 161 -23.42 17.18 11.00
N PHE A 162 -22.71 16.17 11.49
CA PHE A 162 -23.06 15.47 12.71
C PHE A 162 -22.17 15.90 13.89
N ASN A 163 -22.75 15.95 15.09
CA ASN A 163 -22.01 16.25 16.31
C ASN A 163 -21.16 15.04 16.71
N ARG A 164 -19.83 15.20 16.66
CA ARG A 164 -18.86 14.18 17.07
C ARG A 164 -18.43 14.28 18.54
N GLY A 165 -18.83 15.35 19.26
CA GLY A 165 -18.37 15.62 20.62
C GLY A 165 -16.84 15.50 20.76
N GLY A 166 -16.38 14.80 21.79
CA GLY A 166 -14.96 14.52 22.07
C GLY A 166 -14.39 13.29 21.33
N LEU A 167 -14.99 12.86 20.23
CA LEU A 167 -14.54 11.69 19.47
C LEU A 167 -13.49 12.05 18.41
N ARG A 168 -12.45 11.24 18.32
CA ARG A 168 -11.39 11.24 17.30
C ARG A 168 -11.64 10.12 16.29
N ALA A 169 -11.88 10.47 15.03
CA ALA A 169 -12.01 9.50 13.95
C ALA A 169 -10.63 9.06 13.43
N GLY A 170 -10.59 8.10 12.49
CA GLY A 170 -9.36 7.58 11.88
C GLY A 170 -8.63 8.52 10.90
N ALA A 171 -9.13 9.75 10.69
CA ALA A 171 -8.48 10.75 9.85
C ALA A 171 -7.15 11.21 10.47
N SER A 172 -6.13 11.41 9.64
CA SER A 172 -4.80 11.83 10.09
C SER A 172 -4.43 13.24 9.65
N ALA A 173 -3.68 13.91 10.50
CA ALA A 173 -3.01 15.17 10.22
C ALA A 173 -1.70 15.04 9.43
N SER A 174 -1.23 13.83 9.13
CA SER A 174 0.04 13.64 8.42
C SER A 174 -0.11 12.84 7.14
N VAL A 175 -1.14 11.99 7.04
CA VAL A 175 -1.35 11.07 5.92
C VAL A 175 -2.82 11.06 5.50
N VAL A 176 -3.12 11.61 4.31
CA VAL A 176 -4.51 11.80 3.83
C VAL A 176 -5.26 10.48 3.63
N VAL A 177 -4.52 9.41 3.32
CA VAL A 177 -5.15 8.10 3.14
C VAL A 177 -5.57 7.46 4.47
N ALA A 178 -5.10 7.92 5.63
CA ALA A 178 -5.62 7.42 6.92
C ALA A 178 -7.12 7.70 7.00
N GLY A 179 -7.92 6.65 7.12
CA GLY A 179 -9.32 6.67 6.74
C GLY A 179 -10.28 6.67 7.91
N VAL A 180 -11.35 7.46 7.78
CA VAL A 180 -12.54 7.35 8.63
C VAL A 180 -13.38 6.15 8.23
N GLN A 181 -14.00 5.49 9.20
CA GLN A 181 -14.95 4.40 8.95
C GLN A 181 -16.33 4.79 9.46
N ALA A 182 -17.32 4.74 8.58
CA ALA A 182 -18.69 5.16 8.86
C ALA A 182 -19.68 4.40 7.97
N ASP A 183 -20.90 4.21 8.48
CA ASP A 183 -22.02 3.62 7.72
C ASP A 183 -23.35 4.18 8.25
N TRP A 184 -24.45 3.70 7.71
CA TRP A 184 -25.80 4.01 8.15
C TRP A 184 -26.41 2.88 8.95
N LEU A 185 -26.97 3.21 10.10
CA LEU A 185 -27.86 2.35 10.87
C LEU A 185 -29.30 2.85 10.67
N GLY A 186 -30.05 2.19 9.78
CA GLY A 186 -31.26 2.77 9.22
C GLY A 186 -30.93 4.07 8.47
N LEU A 187 -31.49 5.20 8.93
CA LEU A 187 -31.18 6.54 8.41
C LEU A 187 -30.33 7.38 9.37
N THR A 188 -29.77 6.76 10.40
CA THR A 188 -28.91 7.44 11.38
C THR A 188 -27.45 7.05 11.11
N PRO A 189 -26.52 8.00 11.00
CA PRO A 189 -25.11 7.68 10.78
C PRO A 189 -24.46 7.04 12.01
N VAL A 190 -23.51 6.15 11.75
CA VAL A 190 -22.58 5.64 12.75
C VAL A 190 -21.13 5.89 12.35
N LEU A 191 -20.26 6.07 13.34
CA LEU A 191 -18.84 6.38 13.15
C LEU A 191 -17.98 5.48 14.03
N TYR A 192 -16.97 4.83 13.46
CA TYR A 192 -15.91 4.22 14.26
C TYR A 192 -14.91 5.28 14.71
N ALA A 193 -14.81 5.48 16.03
CA ALA A 193 -13.99 6.53 16.62
C ALA A 193 -13.43 6.13 17.99
N ARG A 194 -12.51 6.95 18.50
CA ARG A 194 -11.92 6.83 19.83
C ARG A 194 -12.22 8.09 20.65
N PRO A 195 -12.65 7.99 21.91
CA PRO A 195 -12.69 9.13 22.81
C PRO A 195 -11.30 9.79 22.96
N THR A 196 -11.23 11.08 23.25
CA THR A 196 -9.94 11.75 23.52
C THR A 196 -9.18 11.12 24.70
N GLU A 197 -9.91 10.61 25.70
CA GLU A 197 -9.32 10.04 26.93
C GLU A 197 -9.06 8.52 26.85
N SER A 198 -9.30 7.90 25.70
CA SER A 198 -9.16 6.45 25.52
C SER A 198 -8.59 6.09 24.14
N GLU A 199 -7.80 5.03 24.09
CA GLU A 199 -7.30 4.45 22.83
C GLU A 199 -8.19 3.31 22.30
N ARG A 200 -9.21 2.89 23.07
CA ARG A 200 -10.22 1.94 22.61
C ARG A 200 -11.12 2.61 21.57
N GLY A 201 -11.27 1.97 20.42
CA GLY A 201 -12.19 2.40 19.38
C GLY A 201 -13.54 1.68 19.48
N ASP A 202 -14.61 2.38 19.15
CA ASP A 202 -15.99 1.89 19.16
C ASP A 202 -16.78 2.45 17.98
N TRP A 203 -17.89 1.79 17.66
CA TRP A 203 -18.94 2.36 16.81
C TRP A 203 -19.86 3.23 17.64
N TYR A 204 -20.01 4.49 17.23
CA TYR A 204 -20.90 5.47 17.86
C TYR A 204 -22.05 5.82 16.95
N LEU A 205 -23.27 5.87 17.50
CA LEU A 205 -24.42 6.49 16.87
C LEU A 205 -24.28 8.01 16.96
N LEU A 206 -24.45 8.70 15.84
CA LEU A 206 -24.36 10.16 15.78
C LEU A 206 -25.71 10.79 15.46
N SER A 207 -25.90 12.00 15.97
CA SER A 207 -27.01 12.88 15.60
C SER A 207 -26.48 14.30 15.37
N GLN A 208 -27.32 15.19 14.84
CA GLN A 208 -26.90 16.58 14.56
C GLN A 208 -26.64 17.36 15.86
N ASP A 209 -27.47 17.18 16.89
CA ASP A 209 -27.41 17.98 18.13
C ASP A 209 -27.13 17.14 19.39
N GLY A 210 -27.29 15.82 19.34
CA GLY A 210 -27.12 14.94 20.50
C GLY A 210 -25.67 14.58 20.80
N VAL A 211 -25.46 13.94 21.95
CA VAL A 211 -24.17 13.37 22.34
C VAL A 211 -24.00 12.01 21.65
N PRO A 212 -22.82 11.69 21.10
CA PRO A 212 -22.56 10.37 20.55
C PRO A 212 -22.79 9.23 21.55
N GLU A 213 -23.47 8.18 21.13
CA GLU A 213 -23.78 7.00 21.96
C GLU A 213 -22.98 5.79 21.48
N SER A 214 -22.26 5.10 22.38
CA SER A 214 -21.48 3.92 22.01
C SER A 214 -22.39 2.71 21.82
N LEU A 215 -22.27 2.05 20.66
CA LEU A 215 -23.04 0.85 20.30
C LEU A 215 -22.27 -0.46 20.58
N THR A 216 -20.94 -0.36 20.71
CA THR A 216 -20.04 -1.52 20.91
C THR A 216 -19.27 -1.47 22.21
N GLY A 217 -19.65 -0.56 23.12
CA GLY A 217 -19.02 -0.39 24.44
C GLY A 217 -18.92 -1.68 25.25
N ASP A 218 -19.91 -2.57 25.11
CA ASP A 218 -20.02 -3.82 25.87
C ASP A 218 -19.25 -5.00 25.25
N LEU A 219 -18.67 -4.84 24.05
CA LEU A 219 -17.84 -5.87 23.41
C LEU A 219 -16.43 -5.89 24.00
N VAL A 220 -15.75 -7.04 24.00
CA VAL A 220 -14.34 -7.09 24.47
C VAL A 220 -13.46 -6.34 23.48
N VAL A 221 -13.62 -6.66 22.19
CA VAL A 221 -12.97 -5.95 21.08
C VAL A 221 -14.04 -5.48 20.12
N ALA A 222 -14.17 -4.16 19.95
CA ALA A 222 -15.09 -3.62 18.95
C ALA A 222 -14.61 -4.00 17.54
N PRO A 223 -15.51 -4.45 16.65
CA PRO A 223 -15.14 -4.78 15.28
C PRO A 223 -14.71 -3.50 14.57
N THR A 224 -13.54 -3.51 13.92
CA THR A 224 -13.08 -2.37 13.11
C THR A 224 -13.73 -2.35 11.73
N ARG A 225 -14.54 -3.34 11.36
CA ARG A 225 -15.16 -3.45 10.04
C ARG A 225 -16.59 -3.96 10.16
N ILE A 226 -17.47 -3.42 9.33
CA ILE A 226 -18.82 -3.92 9.10
C ILE A 226 -18.77 -4.94 7.94
N ALA A 227 -19.23 -6.16 8.19
CA ALA A 227 -19.23 -7.26 7.22
C ALA A 227 -20.41 -7.16 6.24
N ALA A 228 -21.56 -6.66 6.70
CA ALA A 228 -22.73 -6.36 5.89
C ALA A 228 -23.63 -5.32 6.59
N SER A 229 -24.40 -4.57 5.80
CA SER A 229 -25.40 -3.64 6.31
C SER A 229 -26.78 -4.23 6.03
N GLY A 230 -27.46 -4.69 7.07
CA GLY A 230 -28.81 -5.22 7.02
C GLY A 230 -29.87 -4.10 6.98
N PRO A 231 -31.15 -4.48 6.87
CA PRO A 231 -32.25 -3.51 6.90
C PRO A 231 -32.42 -2.83 8.28
N GLU A 232 -32.20 -3.56 9.37
CA GLU A 232 -32.47 -3.12 10.75
C GLU A 232 -31.18 -2.93 11.59
N GLY A 233 -30.02 -3.33 11.07
CA GLY A 233 -28.78 -3.44 11.84
C GLY A 233 -27.52 -3.56 11.00
N LEU A 234 -26.37 -3.33 11.63
CA LEU A 234 -25.05 -3.54 11.03
C LEU A 234 -24.47 -4.86 11.51
N LEU A 235 -23.99 -5.68 10.57
CA LEU A 235 -23.53 -7.02 10.86
C LEU A 235 -22.01 -7.05 10.90
N ALA A 236 -21.43 -7.62 11.96
CA ALA A 236 -20.00 -7.62 12.20
C ALA A 236 -19.51 -8.89 12.89
N PHE A 237 -18.21 -9.17 12.78
CA PHE A 237 -17.55 -10.26 13.49
C PHE A 237 -16.65 -9.70 14.58
N ALA A 238 -16.87 -10.16 15.81
CA ALA A 238 -16.09 -9.78 16.99
C ALA A 238 -16.12 -10.92 18.00
N ASP A 239 -15.03 -11.10 18.75
CA ASP A 239 -14.93 -12.07 19.85
C ASP A 239 -15.33 -13.51 19.43
N GLY A 240 -14.96 -13.91 18.20
CA GLY A 240 -15.30 -15.23 17.64
C GLY A 240 -16.79 -15.44 17.36
N ARG A 241 -17.57 -14.37 17.26
CA ARG A 241 -19.03 -14.41 17.08
C ARG A 241 -19.48 -13.44 15.99
N TYR A 242 -20.66 -13.73 15.47
CA TYR A 242 -21.39 -12.85 14.57
C TYR A 242 -22.37 -12.01 15.39
N TRP A 243 -22.32 -10.70 15.19
CA TRP A 243 -23.09 -9.70 15.93
C TRP A 243 -23.93 -8.87 14.98
N GLU A 244 -25.11 -8.47 15.45
CA GLU A 244 -25.86 -7.37 14.88
C GLU A 244 -25.82 -6.18 15.84
N ILE A 245 -25.37 -5.05 15.29
CA ILE A 245 -25.27 -3.77 15.99
C ILE A 245 -26.52 -2.96 15.62
N THR A 246 -27.30 -2.62 16.63
CA THR A 246 -28.55 -1.85 16.52
C THR A 246 -28.44 -0.56 17.32
N ALA A 247 -29.46 0.31 17.22
CA ALA A 247 -29.51 1.55 18.02
C ALA A 247 -29.57 1.28 19.54
N HIS A 248 -29.89 0.04 19.94
CA HIS A 248 -29.99 -0.38 21.33
C HIS A 248 -28.74 -1.16 21.80
N GLY A 249 -27.67 -1.18 20.97
CA GLY A 249 -26.43 -1.89 21.23
C GLY A 249 -26.22 -3.13 20.35
N ALA A 250 -25.12 -3.85 20.62
CA ALA A 250 -24.71 -5.05 19.91
C ALA A 250 -25.30 -6.32 20.55
N HIS A 251 -25.91 -7.17 19.73
CA HIS A 251 -26.40 -8.47 20.17
C HIS A 251 -25.83 -9.60 19.30
N ALA A 252 -25.45 -10.69 19.95
CA ALA A 252 -24.82 -11.80 19.26
C ALA A 252 -25.87 -12.64 18.54
N LEU A 253 -25.72 -12.82 17.24
CA LEU A 253 -26.54 -13.69 16.43
C LEU A 253 -26.04 -15.14 16.46
N SER A 254 -24.74 -15.37 16.63
CA SER A 254 -24.17 -16.72 16.67
C SER A 254 -23.80 -17.17 18.09
N PRO A 255 -23.80 -18.49 18.37
CA PRO A 255 -23.27 -19.01 19.62
C PRO A 255 -21.73 -18.93 19.66
N PRO A 256 -21.09 -18.86 20.86
CA PRO A 256 -19.64 -18.67 21.01
C PRO A 256 -18.82 -19.88 20.58
N ASN A 257 -19.40 -21.09 20.58
CA ASN A 257 -18.69 -22.32 20.24
C ASN A 257 -18.33 -22.46 18.75
N LEU A 258 -18.94 -21.67 17.87
CA LEU A 258 -18.60 -21.70 16.44
C LEU A 258 -17.27 -21.02 16.13
N ASN A 259 -16.81 -20.09 16.99
CA ASN A 259 -15.57 -19.33 16.78
C ASN A 259 -15.46 -18.75 15.35
N LEU A 260 -16.40 -17.89 15.00
CA LEU A 260 -16.55 -17.33 13.65
C LEU A 260 -15.63 -16.13 13.42
N ARG A 261 -15.03 -16.09 12.23
CA ARG A 261 -14.36 -14.91 11.66
C ARG A 261 -14.91 -14.58 10.27
N GLU A 262 -14.80 -13.33 9.83
CA GLU A 262 -15.26 -12.91 8.49
C GLU A 262 -14.48 -13.65 7.39
N ALA A 263 -15.19 -14.16 6.38
CA ALA A 263 -14.59 -14.62 5.14
C ALA A 263 -14.44 -13.43 4.17
N MET A 264 -13.30 -12.73 4.25
CA MET A 264 -13.01 -11.59 3.40
C MET A 264 -12.86 -11.97 1.94
N ILE A 265 -13.51 -11.23 1.04
CA ILE A 265 -13.29 -11.34 -0.40
C ILE A 265 -11.88 -10.84 -0.73
N PHE A 266 -11.07 -11.70 -1.32
CA PHE A 266 -9.75 -11.39 -1.81
C PHE A 266 -9.84 -10.77 -3.21
N ASP A 267 -9.64 -9.45 -3.28
CA ASP A 267 -9.52 -8.71 -4.53
C ASP A 267 -8.34 -7.73 -4.45
N LEU A 268 -7.33 -8.00 -5.28
CA LEU A 268 -6.11 -7.19 -5.38
C LEU A 268 -6.35 -5.86 -6.10
N THR A 269 -7.39 -5.79 -6.94
CA THR A 269 -7.76 -4.60 -7.70
C THR A 269 -8.72 -3.69 -6.93
N MET A 270 -9.41 -4.22 -5.93
CA MET A 270 -10.33 -3.45 -5.12
C MET A 270 -9.60 -2.33 -4.36
N GLY A 271 -10.06 -1.10 -4.58
CA GLY A 271 -9.56 0.10 -3.92
C GLY A 271 -9.78 0.09 -2.41
N ARG A 272 -9.09 1.00 -1.71
CA ARG A 272 -9.13 1.06 -0.25
C ARG A 272 -10.49 1.48 0.31
N ARG A 273 -11.19 2.44 -0.31
CA ARG A 273 -12.49 2.92 0.17
C ARG A 273 -13.54 1.79 0.18
N PRO A 274 -13.76 1.01 -0.89
CA PRO A 274 -14.67 -0.14 -0.85
C PRO A 274 -14.31 -1.18 0.23
N LYS A 275 -13.00 -1.44 0.44
CA LYS A 275 -12.50 -2.32 1.50
C LYS A 275 -12.82 -1.84 2.92
N SER A 276 -13.10 -0.56 3.13
CA SER A 276 -13.31 -0.01 4.48
C SER A 276 -14.75 0.46 4.73
N ASN A 277 -15.43 1.00 3.72
CA ASN A 277 -16.70 1.73 3.88
C ASN A 277 -17.81 1.33 2.90
N GLU A 278 -17.63 0.27 2.11
CA GLU A 278 -18.72 -0.28 1.27
C GLU A 278 -19.11 -1.67 1.73
N ALA A 279 -19.57 -1.79 2.97
CA ALA A 279 -20.20 -3.02 3.42
C ALA A 279 -21.38 -3.38 2.49
N PRO A 280 -21.48 -4.63 2.03
CA PRO A 280 -22.56 -5.07 1.15
C PRO A 280 -23.91 -4.95 1.85
N ARG A 281 -24.93 -4.47 1.13
CA ARG A 281 -26.30 -4.34 1.65
C ARG A 281 -27.03 -5.67 1.58
N ARG A 282 -27.08 -6.38 2.70
CA ARG A 282 -27.66 -7.72 2.83
C ARG A 282 -27.77 -8.10 4.31
N ASP A 283 -28.58 -9.09 4.61
CA ASP A 283 -28.83 -9.61 5.96
C ASP A 283 -28.05 -10.90 6.29
N TRP A 284 -27.05 -11.24 5.48
CA TRP A 284 -26.21 -12.42 5.66
C TRP A 284 -24.74 -12.10 5.40
N SER A 285 -23.87 -12.90 6.04
CA SER A 285 -22.42 -12.85 5.83
C SER A 285 -21.87 -14.24 5.63
N ILE A 286 -20.69 -14.34 5.01
CA ILE A 286 -19.92 -15.58 4.99
C ILE A 286 -18.88 -15.52 6.10
N ALA A 287 -18.77 -16.61 6.85
CA ALA A 287 -17.83 -16.77 7.95
C ALA A 287 -16.97 -18.00 7.74
N ILE A 288 -15.81 -18.02 8.38
CA ILE A 288 -15.01 -19.22 8.61
C ILE A 288 -15.13 -19.56 10.09
N ASP A 289 -15.49 -20.80 10.41
CA ASP A 289 -15.61 -21.26 11.79
C ASP A 289 -14.27 -21.78 12.36
N GLY A 290 -14.28 -22.18 13.64
CA GLY A 290 -13.09 -22.73 14.32
C GLY A 290 -12.58 -24.05 13.75
N GLU A 291 -13.36 -24.75 12.92
CA GLU A 291 -12.96 -25.96 12.18
C GLU A 291 -12.51 -25.62 10.74
N GLY A 292 -12.42 -24.34 10.41
CA GLY A 292 -12.03 -23.83 9.11
C GLY A 292 -13.13 -23.94 8.04
N GLN A 293 -14.36 -24.35 8.39
CA GLN A 293 -15.47 -24.48 7.44
C GLN A 293 -16.08 -23.13 7.11
N VAL A 294 -16.33 -22.91 5.82
CA VAL A 294 -17.07 -21.76 5.35
C VAL A 294 -18.57 -21.96 5.61
N ARG A 295 -19.15 -20.98 6.30
CA ARG A 295 -20.56 -20.93 6.70
C ARG A 295 -21.22 -19.70 6.14
N LEU A 296 -22.48 -19.83 5.73
CA LEU A 296 -23.36 -18.68 5.60
C LEU A 296 -24.00 -18.42 6.94
N VAL A 297 -23.90 -17.20 7.46
CA VAL A 297 -24.47 -16.81 8.75
C VAL A 297 -25.60 -15.82 8.51
N ARG A 298 -26.79 -16.14 9.01
CA ARG A 298 -28.01 -15.34 8.91
C ARG A 298 -28.96 -15.72 10.05
N ASP A 299 -29.51 -14.75 10.76
CA ASP A 299 -30.53 -14.94 11.81
C ASP A 299 -30.21 -16.07 12.81
N GLY A 300 -28.93 -16.19 13.18
CA GLY A 300 -28.40 -17.24 14.07
C GLY A 300 -28.29 -18.64 13.47
N ALA A 301 -28.77 -18.87 12.25
CA ALA A 301 -28.39 -20.04 11.47
C ALA A 301 -27.00 -19.85 10.86
N ALA A 302 -26.22 -20.93 10.84
CA ALA A 302 -24.88 -20.95 10.25
C ALA A 302 -24.64 -22.22 9.40
N PRO A 303 -25.48 -22.49 8.37
CA PRO A 303 -25.30 -23.66 7.51
C PRO A 303 -23.92 -23.67 6.86
N THR A 304 -23.32 -24.86 6.83
CA THR A 304 -22.04 -25.11 6.16
C THR A 304 -22.27 -25.11 4.65
N LEU A 305 -21.59 -24.21 3.93
CA LEU A 305 -21.56 -24.21 2.47
C LEU A 305 -20.48 -25.16 1.92
N GLY A 306 -19.64 -25.71 2.80
CA GLY A 306 -18.45 -26.48 2.44
C GLY A 306 -17.25 -25.56 2.29
N GLY A 307 -16.08 -26.15 2.05
CA GLY A 307 -14.84 -25.38 2.02
C GLY A 307 -14.32 -25.15 3.44
N GLY A 308 -13.63 -26.16 3.96
CA GLY A 308 -12.76 -25.98 5.11
C GLY A 308 -11.68 -27.02 5.09
N GLY A 309 -10.44 -26.56 5.24
CA GLY A 309 -9.29 -27.45 5.33
C GLY A 309 -7.94 -26.75 5.38
N ALA A 310 -7.83 -25.47 5.01
CA ALA A 310 -6.58 -24.73 5.18
C ALA A 310 -6.85 -23.28 5.54
N ASP A 311 -6.10 -22.76 6.51
CA ASP A 311 -6.08 -21.34 6.91
C ASP A 311 -5.78 -20.36 5.75
N LEU A 312 -5.42 -20.90 4.58
CA LEU A 312 -4.86 -20.19 3.43
C LEU A 312 -5.82 -20.12 2.23
N ASP A 313 -7.02 -20.70 2.32
CA ASP A 313 -8.03 -20.56 1.26
C ASP A 313 -8.44 -19.08 1.11
N LYS A 314 -8.41 -18.56 -0.12
CA LYS A 314 -8.84 -17.19 -0.45
C LYS A 314 -10.27 -17.22 -0.96
N THR A 315 -11.19 -16.48 -0.33
CA THR A 315 -12.56 -16.35 -0.83
C THR A 315 -12.59 -15.36 -2.00
N LEU A 316 -13.08 -15.78 -3.17
CA LEU A 316 -13.12 -14.94 -4.38
C LEU A 316 -14.52 -14.37 -4.64
N ALA A 317 -15.56 -15.18 -4.41
CA ALA A 317 -16.95 -14.77 -4.62
C ALA A 317 -17.88 -15.55 -3.68
N VAL A 318 -19.00 -14.91 -3.33
CA VAL A 318 -19.99 -15.46 -2.40
C VAL A 318 -21.40 -15.21 -2.88
N SER A 319 -22.27 -16.18 -2.63
CA SER A 319 -23.72 -16.13 -2.80
C SER A 319 -24.40 -16.85 -1.64
N PRO A 320 -25.73 -16.72 -1.47
CA PRO A 320 -26.42 -17.48 -0.44
C PRO A 320 -26.30 -19.01 -0.59
N GLU A 321 -26.09 -19.50 -1.81
CA GLU A 321 -26.10 -20.93 -2.11
C GLU A 321 -24.70 -21.53 -2.29
N ALA A 322 -23.70 -20.69 -2.54
CA ALA A 322 -22.38 -21.15 -2.94
C ALA A 322 -21.25 -20.16 -2.64
N VAL A 323 -20.04 -20.69 -2.50
CA VAL A 323 -18.80 -19.92 -2.36
C VAL A 323 -17.77 -20.42 -3.37
N LEU A 324 -17.07 -19.46 -3.98
CA LEU A 324 -15.92 -19.72 -4.82
C LEU A 324 -14.65 -19.40 -4.02
N THR A 325 -13.79 -20.40 -3.81
CA THR A 325 -12.50 -20.21 -3.15
C THR A 325 -11.35 -20.56 -4.08
N LEU A 326 -10.21 -19.93 -3.84
CA LEU A 326 -8.93 -20.36 -4.35
C LEU A 326 -8.25 -21.13 -3.22
N ARG A 327 -8.11 -22.45 -3.39
CA ARG A 327 -7.37 -23.32 -2.48
C ARG A 327 -5.96 -23.52 -2.99
N PRO A 328 -4.98 -23.01 -2.26
CA PRO A 328 -3.61 -23.07 -2.73
C PRO A 328 -2.92 -24.38 -2.26
N ARG A 329 -2.18 -25.05 -3.13
CA ARG A 329 -1.46 -26.33 -2.94
C ARG A 329 0.00 -26.16 -3.35
N GLY A 330 0.90 -25.98 -2.37
CA GLY A 330 2.24 -25.48 -2.69
C GLY A 330 2.14 -24.12 -3.40
N LEU A 331 2.65 -24.03 -4.63
CA LEU A 331 2.49 -22.87 -5.52
C LEU A 331 1.44 -23.07 -6.62
N ALA A 332 0.74 -24.21 -6.62
CA ALA A 332 -0.44 -24.41 -7.44
C ALA A 332 -1.68 -23.82 -6.76
N ASP A 333 -2.68 -23.44 -7.53
CA ASP A 333 -3.96 -22.94 -7.03
C ASP A 333 -5.10 -23.74 -7.64
N ALA A 334 -5.96 -24.31 -6.79
CA ALA A 334 -7.19 -24.97 -7.19
C ALA A 334 -8.37 -24.02 -6.98
N LEU A 335 -9.09 -23.70 -8.06
CA LEU A 335 -10.34 -22.96 -7.98
C LEU A 335 -11.46 -23.93 -7.60
N LEU A 336 -12.05 -23.74 -6.42
CA LEU A 336 -13.06 -24.64 -5.86
C LEU A 336 -14.42 -23.94 -5.75
N HIS A 337 -15.46 -24.68 -6.11
CA HIS A 337 -16.85 -24.29 -5.95
C HIS A 337 -17.50 -25.10 -4.84
N HIS A 338 -17.93 -24.43 -3.79
CA HIS A 338 -18.56 -25.04 -2.63
C HIS A 338 -20.07 -24.79 -2.66
N ARG A 339 -20.84 -25.84 -2.39
CA ARG A 339 -22.28 -25.84 -2.14
C ARG A 339 -22.56 -26.74 -0.93
N PRO A 340 -23.71 -26.59 -0.24
CA PRO A 340 -24.07 -27.50 0.84
C PRO A 340 -23.92 -28.98 0.44
N GLY A 341 -23.02 -29.69 1.14
CA GLY A 341 -22.74 -31.11 0.89
C GLY A 341 -21.89 -31.43 -0.36
N SER A 342 -21.40 -30.44 -1.11
CA SER A 342 -20.62 -30.68 -2.34
C SER A 342 -19.48 -29.67 -2.51
N THR A 343 -18.30 -30.15 -2.92
CA THR A 343 -17.18 -29.30 -3.35
C THR A 343 -16.64 -29.83 -4.67
N GLU A 344 -16.59 -28.96 -5.66
CA GLU A 344 -16.14 -29.28 -7.02
C GLU A 344 -14.92 -28.43 -7.37
N ALA A 345 -13.87 -29.05 -7.92
CA ALA A 345 -12.75 -28.30 -8.49
C ALA A 345 -13.11 -27.86 -9.91
N ILE A 346 -13.13 -26.55 -10.15
CA ILE A 346 -13.41 -25.97 -11.47
C ILE A 346 -12.14 -25.97 -12.33
N ALA A 347 -11.01 -25.59 -11.73
CA ALA A 347 -9.73 -25.47 -12.42
C ALA A 347 -8.56 -25.63 -11.45
N GLU A 348 -7.40 -25.99 -11.99
CA GLU A 348 -6.13 -25.97 -11.26
C GLU A 348 -5.09 -25.24 -12.12
N VAL A 349 -4.44 -24.23 -11.54
CA VAL A 349 -3.42 -23.41 -12.19
C VAL A 349 -2.07 -23.71 -11.54
N ASN A 350 -1.01 -23.73 -12.34
CA ASN A 350 0.35 -24.02 -11.90
C ASN A 350 0.52 -25.41 -11.24
N SER A 351 -0.24 -26.41 -11.69
CA SER A 351 -0.21 -27.78 -11.13
C SER A 351 1.19 -28.41 -11.10
N THR A 352 2.08 -28.03 -12.04
CA THR A 352 3.48 -28.46 -12.06
C THR A 352 4.31 -27.93 -10.89
N LEU A 353 3.86 -26.87 -10.22
CA LEU A 353 4.51 -26.25 -9.06
C LEU A 353 3.89 -26.69 -7.72
N ALA A 354 2.93 -27.63 -7.73
CA ALA A 354 2.25 -28.09 -6.53
C ALA A 354 3.22 -28.70 -5.48
N ASN A 355 4.32 -29.29 -5.96
CA ASN A 355 5.33 -29.94 -5.13
C ASN A 355 6.63 -29.10 -5.02
N MET A 356 6.60 -27.82 -5.38
CA MET A 356 7.78 -26.97 -5.25
C MET A 356 8.08 -26.72 -3.77
N PHE A 357 9.33 -26.98 -3.39
CA PHE A 357 9.80 -26.77 -2.01
C PHE A 357 9.74 -25.29 -1.65
N VAL A 358 9.09 -25.02 -0.52
CA VAL A 358 9.12 -23.74 0.18
C VAL A 358 9.82 -24.02 1.51
N THR A 359 10.87 -23.25 1.81
CA THR A 359 11.60 -23.39 3.07
C THR A 359 10.72 -23.00 4.24
N GLU A 360 10.81 -23.76 5.34
CA GLU A 360 10.18 -23.36 6.59
C GLU A 360 11.01 -22.26 7.27
N PRO A 361 10.41 -21.14 7.68
CA PRO A 361 11.09 -20.11 8.45
C PRO A 361 11.44 -20.62 9.86
N ARG A 362 12.61 -20.24 10.36
CA ARG A 362 13.09 -20.50 11.71
C ARG A 362 13.05 -19.20 12.52
N PRO A 363 12.31 -19.12 13.63
CA PRO A 363 12.33 -17.93 14.47
C PRO A 363 13.68 -17.81 15.19
N ILE A 364 14.24 -16.61 15.19
CA ILE A 364 15.46 -16.23 15.90
C ILE A 364 15.05 -15.22 16.97
N ARG A 365 14.97 -15.66 18.23
CA ARG A 365 14.65 -14.78 19.35
C ARG A 365 15.90 -14.10 19.87
N HIS A 366 15.83 -12.79 20.05
CA HIS A 366 16.93 -11.99 20.55
C HIS A 366 16.43 -10.70 21.19
N LEU A 367 17.35 -9.93 21.78
CA LEU A 367 17.05 -8.58 22.23
C LEU A 367 17.12 -7.60 21.07
N GLY A 368 16.19 -6.67 21.02
CA GLY A 368 16.24 -5.49 20.16
C GLY A 368 17.30 -4.49 20.65
N PHE A 369 17.56 -3.46 19.85
CA PHE A 369 18.50 -2.38 20.22
C PHE A 369 18.10 -1.65 21.52
N ASP A 370 16.81 -1.65 21.85
CA ASP A 370 16.19 -1.07 23.05
C ASP A 370 16.18 -2.02 24.26
N GLY A 371 16.72 -3.24 24.10
CA GLY A 371 16.78 -4.26 25.13
C GLY A 371 15.49 -5.06 25.34
N ARG A 372 14.45 -4.85 24.51
CA ARG A 372 13.21 -5.65 24.58
C ARG A 372 13.36 -6.94 23.77
N GLU A 373 12.65 -7.99 24.16
CA GLU A 373 12.61 -9.21 23.35
C GLU A 373 11.95 -8.94 22.00
N THR A 374 12.56 -9.48 20.95
CA THR A 374 12.05 -9.44 19.58
C THR A 374 12.39 -10.74 18.86
N GLU A 375 11.84 -10.92 17.66
CA GLU A 375 11.99 -12.14 16.87
C GLU A 375 12.31 -11.77 15.42
N SER A 376 13.37 -12.36 14.88
CA SER A 376 13.76 -12.28 13.47
C SER A 376 13.49 -13.63 12.78
N TRP A 377 13.52 -13.66 11.45
CA TRP A 377 13.26 -14.90 10.70
C TRP A 377 14.47 -15.34 9.88
N LEU A 378 14.85 -16.61 10.03
CA LEU A 378 15.92 -17.25 9.26
C LEU A 378 15.32 -18.30 8.32
N PHE A 379 15.73 -18.28 7.06
CA PHE A 379 15.36 -19.26 6.04
C PHE A 379 16.62 -19.99 5.58
N LEU A 380 16.57 -21.32 5.52
CA LEU A 380 17.73 -22.17 5.29
C LEU A 380 17.59 -22.99 4.00
N PRO A 381 18.66 -23.10 3.19
CA PRO A 381 18.69 -24.01 2.05
C PRO A 381 18.74 -25.47 2.49
N ASN A 382 18.47 -26.36 1.54
CA ASN A 382 18.80 -27.77 1.71
C ASN A 382 20.33 -27.93 1.59
N GLY A 383 20.96 -28.41 2.66
CA GLY A 383 22.42 -28.55 2.74
C GLY A 383 23.14 -27.32 3.29
N GLU A 384 24.46 -27.29 3.16
CA GLU A 384 25.28 -26.20 3.71
C GLU A 384 25.07 -24.89 2.93
N PRO A 385 24.81 -23.75 3.61
CA PRO A 385 24.63 -22.47 2.95
C PRO A 385 25.92 -21.98 2.25
N ARG A 386 25.78 -21.50 1.02
CA ARG A 386 26.86 -20.83 0.26
C ARG A 386 27.23 -19.46 0.83
N GLY A 387 26.29 -18.83 1.51
CA GLY A 387 26.42 -17.51 2.12
C GLY A 387 25.13 -17.13 2.85
N VAL A 388 25.15 -16.02 3.57
CA VAL A 388 23.98 -15.46 4.26
C VAL A 388 23.60 -14.12 3.63
N ILE A 389 22.36 -14.00 3.18
CA ILE A 389 21.76 -12.73 2.76
C ILE A 389 20.99 -12.16 3.93
N VAL A 390 21.37 -10.98 4.40
CA VAL A 390 20.67 -10.27 5.47
C VAL A 390 19.81 -9.16 4.84
N ASN A 391 18.50 -9.22 5.03
CA ASN A 391 17.53 -8.30 4.43
C ASN A 391 16.74 -7.54 5.51
N PRO A 392 17.27 -6.42 6.04
CA PRO A 392 16.53 -5.58 6.98
C PRO A 392 15.49 -4.70 6.28
N TYR A 393 14.37 -4.49 6.96
CA TYR A 393 13.44 -3.42 6.60
C TYR A 393 12.99 -2.70 7.88
N PRO A 394 13.35 -1.42 8.08
CA PRO A 394 12.92 -0.72 9.29
C PRO A 394 11.39 -0.64 9.42
N GLY A 395 10.87 -1.04 10.57
CA GLY A 395 9.45 -1.10 10.88
C GLY A 395 8.73 -2.34 10.35
N TRP A 396 9.45 -3.27 9.72
CA TRP A 396 8.87 -4.48 9.16
C TRP A 396 9.84 -5.66 9.25
N ALA A 397 9.41 -6.75 9.87
CA ALA A 397 10.02 -8.06 9.70
C ALA A 397 9.12 -8.92 8.81
N ASP A 398 9.68 -10.00 8.25
CA ASP A 398 8.91 -10.95 7.48
C ASP A 398 7.65 -11.38 8.25
N ASN A 399 6.49 -11.20 7.62
CA ASN A 399 5.20 -11.55 8.21
C ASN A 399 4.79 -12.99 7.88
N LEU A 400 5.70 -13.75 7.25
CA LEU A 400 5.50 -15.12 6.78
C LEU A 400 4.27 -15.24 5.89
N ALA A 401 3.97 -14.15 5.16
CA ALA A 401 2.87 -14.14 4.22
C ALA A 401 3.10 -15.27 3.20
N ARG A 402 2.04 -16.04 2.99
CA ARG A 402 2.08 -17.19 2.08
C ARG A 402 2.56 -16.76 0.69
N LEU A 403 3.42 -17.58 0.12
CA LEU A 403 3.80 -17.49 -1.28
C LEU A 403 2.66 -17.91 -2.18
N ASP A 404 2.49 -17.13 -3.24
CA ASP A 404 1.74 -17.52 -4.42
C ASP A 404 2.52 -17.06 -5.66
N PRO A 405 2.21 -17.58 -6.85
CA PRO A 405 2.92 -17.24 -8.07
C PRO A 405 2.98 -15.74 -8.35
N LEU A 406 1.93 -14.97 -8.00
CA LEU A 406 1.96 -13.53 -8.15
C LEU A 406 2.92 -12.91 -7.14
N THR A 407 2.88 -13.32 -5.86
CA THR A 407 3.82 -12.81 -4.86
C THR A 407 5.25 -13.12 -5.23
N MET A 408 5.55 -14.26 -5.84
CA MET A 408 6.89 -14.58 -6.35
C MET A 408 7.41 -13.64 -7.45
N THR A 409 6.54 -12.93 -8.16
CA THR A 409 6.94 -12.00 -9.24
C THR A 409 7.31 -10.60 -8.77
N TYR A 410 7.03 -10.24 -7.51
CA TYR A 410 7.32 -8.91 -6.98
C TYR A 410 8.11 -8.96 -5.66
N SER A 411 8.91 -7.92 -5.39
CA SER A 411 9.71 -7.75 -4.17
C SER A 411 10.78 -8.82 -3.91
N PHE A 412 11.48 -8.72 -2.77
CA PHE A 412 12.41 -9.74 -2.27
C PHE A 412 11.66 -11.01 -1.88
N ARG A 413 12.20 -12.17 -2.25
CA ARG A 413 11.66 -13.47 -1.88
C ARG A 413 12.75 -14.38 -1.33
N PRO A 414 12.78 -14.64 -0.01
CA PRO A 414 13.77 -15.52 0.60
C PRO A 414 13.92 -16.84 -0.14
N GLU A 415 12.83 -17.41 -0.63
CA GLU A 415 12.74 -18.73 -1.24
C GLU A 415 13.52 -18.84 -2.55
N VAL A 416 13.61 -17.76 -3.32
CA VAL A 416 14.39 -17.73 -4.56
C VAL A 416 15.88 -17.84 -4.24
N PHE A 417 16.34 -17.14 -3.19
CA PHE A 417 17.73 -17.19 -2.75
C PHE A 417 18.08 -18.50 -2.02
N VAL A 418 17.13 -19.01 -1.24
CA VAL A 418 17.23 -20.30 -0.57
C VAL A 418 17.31 -21.44 -1.58
N GLY A 419 16.49 -21.39 -2.64
CA GLY A 419 16.57 -22.32 -3.77
C GLY A 419 17.92 -22.25 -4.52
N ALA A 420 18.60 -21.11 -4.48
CA ALA A 420 19.95 -20.92 -5.03
C ALA A 420 21.09 -21.30 -4.05
N GLY A 421 20.75 -21.79 -2.84
CA GLY A 421 21.71 -22.28 -1.84
C GLY A 421 22.18 -21.24 -0.83
N TYR A 422 21.52 -20.09 -0.70
CA TYR A 422 21.86 -19.06 0.30
C TYR A 422 20.91 -19.13 1.50
N ALA A 423 21.44 -18.95 2.71
CA ALA A 423 20.60 -18.66 3.87
C ALA A 423 20.11 -17.21 3.78
N VAL A 424 18.90 -16.94 4.28
CA VAL A 424 18.32 -15.59 4.29
C VAL A 424 17.88 -15.25 5.70
N LEU A 425 18.40 -14.16 6.26
CA LEU A 425 17.96 -13.60 7.53
C LEU A 425 17.14 -12.34 7.26
N SER A 426 15.95 -12.25 7.84
CA SER A 426 15.10 -11.05 7.89
C SER A 426 15.13 -10.51 9.33
N PRO A 427 16.01 -9.52 9.63
CA PRO A 427 16.09 -8.92 10.95
C PRO A 427 14.84 -8.11 11.31
N SER A 428 14.40 -8.21 12.56
CA SER A 428 13.47 -7.25 13.16
C SER A 428 14.19 -5.94 13.47
N VAL A 429 13.85 -4.89 12.72
CA VAL A 429 14.41 -3.54 12.85
C VAL A 429 13.30 -2.56 13.20
N PRO A 430 13.45 -1.72 14.25
CA PRO A 430 12.47 -0.68 14.58
C PRO A 430 12.27 0.32 13.44
N GLY A 431 11.04 0.79 13.25
CA GLY A 431 10.70 1.80 12.24
C GLY A 431 10.68 3.23 12.77
N ASP A 432 10.14 3.41 13.97
CA ASP A 432 9.99 4.72 14.61
C ASP A 432 11.20 5.01 15.49
N LEU A 433 12.12 5.82 14.96
CA LEU A 433 13.37 6.17 15.62
C LEU A 433 13.69 7.66 15.42
N PRO A 434 14.29 8.32 16.44
CA PRO A 434 14.85 9.65 16.29
C PRO A 434 15.83 9.70 15.12
N VAL A 435 15.68 10.72 14.27
CA VAL A 435 16.40 10.86 13.00
C VAL A 435 17.92 10.67 13.16
N ARG A 436 18.52 11.30 14.17
CA ARG A 436 19.98 11.28 14.38
C ARG A 436 20.52 9.95 14.90
N GLU A 437 19.70 9.15 15.57
CA GLU A 437 20.09 7.86 16.15
C GLU A 437 19.77 6.69 15.21
N ARG A 438 18.94 6.94 14.20
CA ARG A 438 18.34 5.94 13.31
C ARG A 438 19.38 5.00 12.68
N GLY A 439 20.44 5.55 12.07
CA GLY A 439 21.44 4.74 11.36
C GLY A 439 22.21 3.79 12.29
N ASP A 440 22.54 4.23 13.50
CA ASP A 440 23.26 3.42 14.49
C ASP A 440 22.35 2.32 15.06
N ALA A 441 21.08 2.66 15.31
CA ALA A 441 20.07 1.70 15.74
C ALA A 441 19.79 0.63 14.67
N TYR A 442 19.81 0.98 13.37
CA TYR A 442 19.71 0.02 12.28
C TYR A 442 20.89 -0.96 12.27
N ALA A 443 22.13 -0.43 12.31
CA ALA A 443 23.33 -1.26 12.34
C ALA A 443 23.32 -2.21 13.55
N ARG A 444 23.02 -1.69 14.75
CA ARG A 444 22.97 -2.48 15.98
C ARG A 444 21.87 -3.53 15.96
N SER A 445 20.67 -3.21 15.46
CA SER A 445 19.56 -4.17 15.37
C SER A 445 19.91 -5.33 14.44
N VAL A 446 20.55 -5.03 13.31
CA VAL A 446 21.03 -6.05 12.36
C VAL A 446 22.13 -6.90 12.98
N ASP A 447 23.12 -6.28 13.66
CA ASP A 447 24.19 -7.02 14.34
C ASP A 447 23.64 -8.00 15.39
N LEU A 448 22.69 -7.56 16.22
CA LEU A 448 22.06 -8.42 17.23
C LEU A 448 21.32 -9.61 16.61
N ALA A 449 20.59 -9.39 15.51
CA ALA A 449 19.90 -10.46 14.80
C ALA A 449 20.88 -11.45 14.16
N VAL A 450 21.97 -10.96 13.55
CA VAL A 450 23.01 -11.80 12.97
C VAL A 450 23.73 -12.60 14.06
N ASP A 451 24.13 -11.98 15.15
CA ASP A 451 24.79 -12.65 16.28
C ASP A 451 23.91 -13.76 16.86
N ALA A 452 22.61 -13.50 17.04
CA ALA A 452 21.67 -14.49 17.51
C ALA A 452 21.48 -15.64 16.52
N ALA A 453 21.42 -15.35 15.21
CA ALA A 453 21.33 -16.37 14.18
C ALA A 453 22.57 -17.27 14.15
N LEU A 454 23.78 -16.69 14.21
CA LEU A 454 25.04 -17.44 14.27
C LEU A 454 25.19 -18.26 15.55
N ALA A 455 24.68 -17.75 16.68
CA ALA A 455 24.68 -18.50 17.93
C ALA A 455 23.71 -19.69 17.90
N ALA A 456 22.54 -19.53 17.27
CA ALA A 456 21.54 -20.58 17.13
C ALA A 456 21.90 -21.61 16.05
N PHE A 457 22.61 -21.18 14.99
CA PHE A 457 23.01 -21.99 13.84
C PHE A 457 24.51 -21.75 13.51
N PRO A 458 25.44 -22.38 14.27
CA PRO A 458 26.88 -22.17 14.11
C PRO A 458 27.46 -22.57 12.74
N GLU A 459 26.72 -23.36 11.96
CA GLU A 459 27.04 -23.77 10.59
C GLU A 459 26.86 -22.65 9.55
N LEU A 460 26.18 -21.55 9.92
CA LEU A 460 26.03 -20.41 9.04
C LEU A 460 27.41 -19.78 8.73
N PRO A 461 27.72 -19.50 7.45
CA PRO A 461 29.02 -18.96 7.07
C PRO A 461 29.14 -17.47 7.45
N SER A 462 29.68 -17.22 8.64
CA SER A 462 29.82 -15.88 9.22
C SER A 462 30.76 -14.95 8.43
N ASP A 463 31.60 -15.49 7.54
CA ASP A 463 32.53 -14.77 6.67
C ASP A 463 32.00 -14.50 5.25
N ARG A 464 30.85 -15.08 4.90
CA ARG A 464 30.20 -14.96 3.57
C ARG A 464 28.81 -14.36 3.70
N MET A 465 28.74 -13.14 4.23
CA MET A 465 27.48 -12.41 4.41
C MET A 465 27.37 -11.19 3.50
N VAL A 466 26.20 -10.97 2.92
CA VAL A 466 25.81 -9.78 2.15
C VAL A 466 24.61 -9.10 2.82
N LEU A 467 24.59 -7.78 2.82
CA LEU A 467 23.40 -7.02 3.23
C LEU A 467 22.64 -6.56 1.99
N TRP A 468 21.38 -6.95 1.87
CA TRP A 468 20.51 -6.59 0.75
C TRP A 468 19.35 -5.74 1.25
N GLY A 469 18.99 -4.67 0.53
CA GLY A 469 17.82 -3.86 0.88
C GLY A 469 17.15 -3.26 -0.34
N HIS A 470 15.83 -3.11 -0.27
CA HIS A 470 15.01 -2.43 -1.29
C HIS A 470 14.19 -1.29 -0.69
N SER A 471 14.02 -0.18 -1.41
CA SER A 471 13.26 0.99 -0.94
C SER A 471 13.84 1.54 0.37
N PHE A 472 13.04 1.67 1.44
CA PHE A 472 13.54 2.06 2.76
C PHE A 472 14.52 1.04 3.37
N GLY A 473 14.38 -0.25 3.03
CA GLY A 473 15.41 -1.26 3.32
C GLY A 473 16.71 -0.97 2.58
N GLY A 474 16.65 -0.46 1.35
CA GLY A 474 17.82 -0.02 0.57
C GLY A 474 18.51 1.20 1.19
N TYR A 475 17.73 2.17 1.67
CA TYR A 475 18.24 3.26 2.51
C TYR A 475 18.95 2.73 3.76
N SER A 476 18.33 1.78 4.48
CA SER A 476 18.95 1.17 5.67
C SER A 476 20.25 0.43 5.32
N ALA A 477 20.31 -0.24 4.16
CA ALA A 477 21.53 -0.89 3.71
C ALA A 477 22.66 0.10 3.44
N LEU A 478 22.36 1.28 2.89
CA LEU A 478 23.34 2.36 2.71
C LEU A 478 23.76 2.99 4.05
N GLU A 479 22.82 3.23 4.97
CA GLU A 479 23.14 3.68 6.33
C GLU A 479 24.11 2.72 7.02
N ILE A 480 23.88 1.42 6.92
CA ILE A 480 24.76 0.39 7.50
C ILE A 480 26.10 0.32 6.77
N ALA A 481 26.11 0.40 5.43
CA ALA A 481 27.33 0.37 4.64
C ALA A 481 28.32 1.51 4.98
N THR A 482 27.80 2.68 5.40
CA THR A 482 28.63 3.81 5.84
C THR A 482 29.16 3.68 7.28
N ARG A 483 28.77 2.65 8.02
CA ARG A 483 29.06 2.46 9.46
C ARG A 483 29.69 1.11 9.81
N SER A 484 29.45 0.08 9.00
CA SER A 484 29.85 -1.29 9.31
C SER A 484 30.67 -1.91 8.18
N GLY A 485 31.75 -2.60 8.57
CA GLY A 485 32.55 -3.44 7.68
C GLY A 485 32.22 -4.93 7.76
N ARG A 486 31.16 -5.30 8.50
CA ARG A 486 30.79 -6.68 8.84
C ARG A 486 30.42 -7.53 7.62
N PHE A 487 29.71 -6.92 6.66
CA PHE A 487 29.29 -7.61 5.44
C PHE A 487 30.39 -7.55 4.38
N ARG A 488 30.50 -8.61 3.58
CA ARG A 488 31.50 -8.71 2.52
C ARG A 488 31.11 -7.88 1.29
N SER A 489 29.82 -7.68 1.06
CA SER A 489 29.27 -6.78 0.06
C SER A 489 27.88 -6.28 0.44
N TYR A 490 27.40 -5.29 -0.31
CA TYR A 490 26.09 -4.67 -0.14
C TYR A 490 25.29 -4.73 -1.45
N ILE A 491 23.96 -4.79 -1.35
CA ILE A 491 23.05 -4.64 -2.49
C ILE A 491 21.97 -3.61 -2.09
N ALA A 492 21.95 -2.48 -2.77
CA ALA A 492 20.99 -1.39 -2.55
C ALA A 492 20.07 -1.24 -3.77
N SER A 493 18.79 -1.53 -3.60
CA SER A 493 17.78 -1.47 -4.66
C SER A 493 16.77 -0.36 -4.42
N SER A 494 16.50 0.49 -5.42
CA SER A 494 15.57 1.64 -5.30
C SER A 494 15.79 2.42 -3.99
N ALA A 495 17.05 2.67 -3.65
CA ALA A 495 17.45 3.19 -2.35
C ALA A 495 17.55 4.71 -2.38
N TYR A 496 17.12 5.35 -1.29
CA TYR A 496 17.44 6.75 -1.03
C TYR A 496 18.87 6.88 -0.48
N SER A 497 19.61 7.85 -0.98
CA SER A 497 21.01 8.12 -0.60
C SER A 497 21.23 9.54 -0.09
N ASP A 498 20.39 10.48 -0.54
CA ASP A 498 20.50 11.91 -0.25
C ASP A 498 19.09 12.48 -0.05
N MET A 499 18.75 12.77 1.21
CA MET A 499 17.43 13.26 1.61
C MET A 499 17.13 14.67 1.11
N LEU A 500 18.16 15.48 0.81
CA LEU A 500 17.94 16.77 0.14
C LEU A 500 17.44 16.56 -1.29
N GLY A 501 18.04 15.58 -1.98
CA GLY A 501 17.59 15.13 -3.29
C GLY A 501 16.18 14.56 -3.26
N VAL A 502 15.87 13.67 -2.31
CA VAL A 502 14.52 13.10 -2.16
C VAL A 502 13.46 14.19 -2.02
N TRP A 503 13.72 15.20 -1.20
CA TRP A 503 12.78 16.30 -0.96
C TRP A 503 12.46 17.12 -2.23
N GLY A 504 13.44 17.31 -3.13
CA GLY A 504 13.35 18.26 -4.24
C GLY A 504 13.34 17.69 -5.66
N GLU A 505 13.76 16.44 -5.86
CA GLU A 505 13.87 15.85 -7.20
C GLU A 505 12.52 15.43 -7.76
N PHE A 506 12.41 15.56 -9.09
CA PHE A 506 11.26 15.07 -9.82
C PHE A 506 11.50 13.61 -10.20
N ASP A 507 10.46 12.81 -10.03
CA ASP A 507 10.36 11.48 -10.61
C ASP A 507 10.29 11.55 -12.14
N ALA A 508 10.42 10.41 -12.80
CA ALA A 508 10.41 10.36 -14.27
C ALA A 508 9.07 10.79 -14.88
N LEU A 509 7.93 10.45 -14.28
CA LEU A 509 6.63 10.86 -14.80
C LEU A 509 6.44 12.37 -14.64
N GLY A 510 6.82 12.94 -13.50
CA GLY A 510 6.81 14.39 -13.29
C GLY A 510 7.69 15.18 -14.27
N ARG A 511 8.73 14.55 -14.85
CA ARG A 511 9.59 15.16 -15.89
C ARG A 511 8.98 15.08 -17.29
N ILE A 512 8.35 13.96 -17.63
CA ILE A 512 7.86 13.68 -18.99
C ILE A 512 6.43 14.18 -19.18
N GLN A 513 5.61 14.14 -18.14
CA GLN A 513 4.17 14.44 -18.16
C GLN A 513 3.75 15.26 -16.92
N PRO A 514 4.27 16.47 -16.72
CA PRO A 514 3.90 17.31 -15.57
C PRO A 514 2.40 17.66 -15.52
N GLU A 515 1.67 17.55 -16.64
CA GLU A 515 0.22 17.68 -16.71
C GLU A 515 -0.55 16.64 -15.88
N ASN A 516 0.06 15.49 -15.58
CA ASN A 516 -0.55 14.42 -14.78
C ASN A 516 -0.32 14.59 -13.27
N GLY A 517 0.19 15.76 -12.86
CA GLY A 517 0.53 16.07 -11.48
C GLY A 517 2.01 15.81 -11.17
N MET A 518 2.53 16.54 -10.19
CA MET A 518 3.92 16.45 -9.75
C MET A 518 4.03 15.83 -8.36
N PHE A 519 5.05 15.00 -8.15
CA PHE A 519 5.27 14.23 -6.92
C PHE A 519 5.71 15.05 -5.68
N PHE A 520 5.63 16.39 -5.70
CA PHE A 520 6.07 17.22 -4.58
C PHE A 520 5.40 16.86 -3.25
N ARG A 521 4.07 16.70 -3.26
CA ARG A 521 3.30 16.34 -2.05
C ARG A 521 3.66 14.96 -1.52
N PHE A 522 3.97 14.04 -2.44
CA PHE A 522 4.43 12.71 -2.09
C PHE A 522 5.81 12.79 -1.45
N ASN A 523 6.81 13.33 -2.14
CA ASN A 523 8.21 13.34 -1.68
C ASN A 523 8.42 14.22 -0.44
N GLN A 524 7.96 15.47 -0.47
CA GLN A 524 8.11 16.39 0.68
C GLN A 524 7.31 15.90 1.88
N GLY A 525 6.07 15.43 1.65
CA GLY A 525 5.26 14.82 2.70
C GLY A 525 5.91 13.56 3.25
N TRP A 526 6.48 12.70 2.41
CA TRP A 526 7.19 11.49 2.83
C TRP A 526 8.42 11.83 3.68
N THR A 527 9.22 12.84 3.28
CA THR A 527 10.42 13.28 4.02
C THR A 527 10.08 13.96 5.33
N GLU A 528 9.14 14.92 5.35
CA GLU A 528 8.87 15.75 6.52
C GLU A 528 7.90 15.06 7.51
N THR A 529 6.81 14.46 7.04
CA THR A 529 5.73 13.95 7.90
C THR A 529 5.49 12.43 7.80
N GLY A 530 5.95 11.79 6.72
CA GLY A 530 5.83 10.36 6.47
C GLY A 530 6.97 9.54 7.08
N GLN A 531 7.37 8.46 6.38
CA GLN A 531 8.38 7.52 6.86
C GLN A 531 9.78 8.15 7.02
N GLY A 532 10.07 9.25 6.30
CA GLY A 532 11.31 10.01 6.48
C GLY A 532 11.37 10.68 7.87
N ALA A 533 10.24 11.23 8.34
CA ALA A 533 10.05 11.84 9.65
C ALA A 533 11.11 12.91 10.02
N LEU A 534 11.54 13.72 9.05
CA LEU A 534 12.51 14.81 9.24
C LEU A 534 11.89 16.09 9.83
N GLN A 535 10.55 16.15 9.93
CA GLN A 535 9.74 17.18 10.58
C GLN A 535 9.75 18.58 9.95
N ASP A 536 10.88 19.01 9.41
CA ASP A 536 11.09 20.34 8.83
C ASP A 536 11.68 20.26 7.41
N PRO A 537 11.61 21.34 6.61
CA PRO A 537 12.27 21.41 5.30
C PRO A 537 13.80 21.55 5.42
N PRO A 538 14.57 21.27 4.34
CA PRO A 538 16.03 21.18 4.38
C PRO A 538 16.77 22.42 4.92
N TRP A 539 16.24 23.62 4.70
CA TRP A 539 16.87 24.87 5.16
C TRP A 539 16.56 25.22 6.63
N ARG A 540 15.59 24.54 7.26
CA ARG A 540 15.31 24.68 8.70
C ARG A 540 16.00 23.62 9.54
N ALA A 541 16.19 22.42 8.99
CA ALA A 541 16.86 21.31 9.66
C ALA A 541 18.05 20.75 8.85
N PRO A 542 19.00 21.56 8.38
CA PRO A 542 20.08 21.10 7.48
C PRO A 542 20.91 19.96 8.09
N GLU A 543 21.11 19.98 9.40
CA GLU A 543 21.82 18.92 10.12
C GLU A 543 21.09 17.58 10.10
N ASP A 544 19.76 17.56 10.16
CA ASP A 544 18.97 16.32 10.19
C ASP A 544 18.90 15.68 8.80
N TYR A 545 18.81 16.50 7.75
CA TYR A 545 18.94 16.04 6.36
C TYR A 545 20.35 15.51 6.10
N ALA A 546 21.39 16.18 6.60
CA ALA A 546 22.75 15.71 6.45
C ALA A 546 23.00 14.39 7.22
N ALA A 547 22.51 14.30 8.46
CA ALA A 547 22.56 13.08 9.27
C ALA A 547 21.84 11.91 8.58
N SER A 548 20.74 12.19 7.88
CA SER A 548 19.94 11.18 7.17
C SER A 548 20.37 10.90 5.73
N SER A 549 21.49 11.45 5.27
CA SER A 549 21.95 11.27 3.90
C SER A 549 23.23 10.42 3.85
N PRO A 550 23.13 9.10 3.61
CA PRO A 550 24.29 8.22 3.48
C PRO A 550 25.32 8.71 2.45
N PHE A 551 24.87 9.42 1.41
CA PHE A 551 25.73 10.04 0.40
C PHE A 551 26.81 10.94 1.00
N LEU A 552 26.50 11.67 2.08
CA LEU A 552 27.47 12.54 2.75
C LEU A 552 28.52 11.78 3.58
N ARG A 553 28.40 10.45 3.67
CA ARG A 553 29.33 9.52 4.32
C ARG A 553 29.82 8.43 3.35
N ALA A 554 29.68 8.64 2.05
CA ALA A 554 29.99 7.62 1.04
C ALA A 554 31.48 7.22 1.03
N ASP A 555 32.37 8.06 1.55
CA ASP A 555 33.80 7.78 1.76
C ASP A 555 34.08 6.73 2.83
N HIS A 556 33.11 6.42 3.69
CA HIS A 556 33.23 5.34 4.66
C HIS A 556 32.91 3.96 4.05
N ILE A 557 32.32 3.89 2.85
CA ILE A 557 31.96 2.63 2.20
C ILE A 557 33.21 2.00 1.60
N THR A 558 33.69 0.93 2.26
CA THR A 558 34.93 0.22 1.87
C THR A 558 34.67 -1.14 1.21
N ARG A 559 33.42 -1.61 1.22
CA ARG A 559 33.02 -2.92 0.67
C ARG A 559 32.34 -2.76 -0.69
N PRO A 560 32.43 -3.76 -1.58
CA PRO A 560 31.74 -3.73 -2.86
C PRO A 560 30.22 -3.52 -2.71
N ILE A 561 29.62 -2.75 -3.62
CA ILE A 561 28.16 -2.51 -3.63
C ILE A 561 27.52 -2.68 -5.02
N LEU A 562 26.38 -3.37 -5.06
CA LEU A 562 25.50 -3.45 -6.24
C LEU A 562 24.31 -2.50 -6.07
N PHE A 563 24.10 -1.62 -7.05
CA PHE A 563 22.92 -0.79 -7.17
C PHE A 563 21.95 -1.37 -8.19
N LEU A 564 20.68 -1.50 -7.79
CA LEU A 564 19.58 -1.90 -8.68
C LEU A 564 18.55 -0.76 -8.72
N THR A 565 18.34 -0.14 -9.86
CA THR A 565 17.40 0.99 -10.01
C THR A 565 16.53 0.80 -11.25
N ALA A 566 15.52 1.65 -11.40
CA ALA A 566 14.58 1.64 -12.52
C ALA A 566 14.30 3.07 -12.97
N ASP A 567 14.06 3.24 -14.27
CA ASP A 567 13.95 4.56 -14.90
C ASP A 567 12.60 5.25 -14.60
N LEU A 568 11.52 4.52 -14.37
CA LEU A 568 10.19 5.05 -14.04
C LEU A 568 9.83 4.93 -12.55
N ASP A 569 10.82 4.69 -11.69
CA ASP A 569 10.64 4.68 -10.24
C ASP A 569 10.39 6.09 -9.69
N PHE A 570 9.54 6.20 -8.67
CA PHE A 570 9.37 7.45 -7.92
C PHE A 570 10.60 7.72 -7.04
N THR A 571 11.38 6.68 -6.70
CA THR A 571 12.74 6.83 -6.16
C THR A 571 13.70 7.04 -7.33
N PRO A 572 14.15 8.28 -7.61
CA PRO A 572 14.84 8.57 -8.86
C PRO A 572 16.19 7.85 -8.95
N ALA A 573 16.54 7.37 -10.15
CA ALA A 573 17.81 6.65 -10.40
C ALA A 573 19.06 7.48 -10.04
N THR A 574 18.94 8.81 -10.05
CA THR A 574 19.95 9.77 -9.58
C THR A 574 20.46 9.48 -8.17
N GLN A 575 19.64 8.89 -7.29
CA GLN A 575 20.06 8.46 -5.96
C GLN A 575 21.16 7.37 -6.03
N ALA A 576 20.96 6.36 -6.88
CA ALA A 576 21.96 5.32 -7.11
C ALA A 576 23.18 5.88 -7.88
N GLU A 577 22.96 6.73 -8.88
CA GLU A 577 24.03 7.33 -9.69
C GLU A 577 24.98 8.21 -8.86
N ARG A 578 24.45 8.98 -7.91
CA ARG A 578 25.26 9.79 -6.97
C ARG A 578 26.15 8.90 -6.12
N MET A 579 25.58 7.87 -5.51
CA MET A 579 26.36 6.95 -4.69
C MET A 579 27.40 6.19 -5.53
N PHE A 580 27.03 5.67 -6.70
CA PHE A 580 27.96 5.03 -7.64
C PHE A 580 29.14 5.94 -7.99
N SER A 581 28.86 7.21 -8.28
CA SER A 581 29.89 8.22 -8.58
C SER A 581 30.83 8.48 -7.38
N ALA A 582 30.29 8.51 -6.16
CA ALA A 582 31.10 8.65 -4.94
C ALA A 582 32.01 7.43 -4.72
N ILE A 583 31.47 6.21 -4.88
CA ILE A 583 32.26 4.98 -4.77
C ILE A 583 33.37 4.94 -5.81
N LEU A 584 33.08 5.30 -7.08
CA LEU A 584 34.08 5.44 -8.13
C LEU A 584 35.20 6.42 -7.73
N ARG A 585 34.83 7.59 -7.20
CA ARG A 585 35.80 8.62 -6.77
C ARG A 585 36.69 8.15 -5.62
N ASN A 586 36.17 7.27 -4.78
CA ASN A 586 36.86 6.68 -3.64
C ASN A 586 37.59 5.37 -3.98
N HIS A 587 37.69 5.03 -5.28
CA HIS A 587 38.33 3.81 -5.78
C HIS A 587 37.69 2.51 -5.26
N GLY A 588 36.43 2.57 -4.83
CA GLY A 588 35.67 1.40 -4.40
C GLY A 588 35.09 0.62 -5.58
N HIS A 589 34.65 -0.60 -5.30
CA HIS A 589 34.05 -1.48 -6.30
C HIS A 589 32.52 -1.34 -6.28
N ALA A 590 31.92 -0.93 -7.39
CA ALA A 590 30.47 -0.91 -7.53
C ALA A 590 30.00 -1.43 -8.89
N ARG A 591 28.78 -1.97 -8.92
CA ARG A 591 28.00 -2.23 -10.14
C ARG A 591 26.69 -1.47 -10.03
N ILE A 592 26.19 -0.91 -11.14
CA ILE A 592 24.85 -0.33 -11.22
C ILE A 592 24.09 -0.99 -12.38
N VAL A 593 22.84 -1.36 -12.15
CA VAL A 593 21.91 -1.88 -13.16
C VAL A 593 20.65 -1.05 -13.14
N THR A 594 20.25 -0.53 -14.30
CA THR A 594 19.03 0.25 -14.48
C THR A 594 18.06 -0.53 -15.36
N TYR A 595 16.89 -0.86 -14.81
CA TYR A 595 15.82 -1.53 -15.56
C TYR A 595 14.91 -0.50 -16.21
N TRP A 596 14.87 -0.51 -17.54
CA TRP A 596 14.06 0.41 -18.34
C TRP A 596 12.61 -0.08 -18.47
N GLY A 597 11.67 0.86 -18.40
CA GLY A 597 10.23 0.60 -18.39
C GLY A 597 9.69 0.06 -17.06
N GLU A 598 10.54 -0.04 -16.03
CA GLU A 598 10.17 -0.54 -14.71
C GLU A 598 9.93 0.62 -13.73
N LYS A 599 9.14 0.35 -12.69
CA LYS A 599 8.84 1.32 -11.63
C LYS A 599 9.54 0.91 -10.33
N HIS A 600 8.95 1.26 -9.19
CA HIS A 600 9.42 0.84 -7.88
C HIS A 600 9.56 -0.68 -7.71
N LEU A 601 8.77 -1.46 -8.46
CA LEU A 601 8.90 -2.91 -8.55
C LEU A 601 9.12 -3.31 -10.00
N THR A 602 9.80 -4.45 -10.19
CA THR A 602 10.05 -5.06 -11.50
C THR A 602 8.88 -5.96 -11.88
N TRP A 603 8.32 -5.79 -13.07
CA TRP A 603 7.16 -6.54 -13.56
C TRP A 603 7.43 -7.31 -14.85
N SER A 604 8.34 -6.84 -15.71
CA SER A 604 8.68 -7.56 -16.93
C SER A 604 9.32 -8.91 -16.59
N PRO A 605 8.80 -10.05 -17.09
CA PRO A 605 9.42 -11.35 -16.87
C PRO A 605 10.87 -11.44 -17.35
N ALA A 606 11.28 -10.62 -18.33
CA ALA A 606 12.67 -10.54 -18.77
C ALA A 606 13.54 -9.82 -17.74
N ASN A 607 13.08 -8.65 -17.25
CA ASN A 607 13.81 -7.86 -16.25
C ASN A 607 13.86 -8.58 -14.90
N ILE A 608 12.82 -9.31 -14.50
CA ILE A 608 12.84 -10.14 -13.28
C ILE A 608 13.94 -11.20 -13.36
N ARG A 609 14.04 -11.92 -14.49
CA ARG A 609 15.09 -12.93 -14.68
C ARG A 609 16.49 -12.32 -14.67
N ASP A 610 16.70 -11.25 -15.42
CA ASP A 610 17.99 -10.54 -15.44
C ASP A 610 18.36 -10.02 -14.04
N ARG A 611 17.40 -9.46 -13.30
CA ARG A 611 17.61 -9.00 -11.93
C ARG A 611 18.14 -10.07 -11.00
N TYR A 612 17.53 -11.24 -11.01
CA TYR A 612 18.05 -12.35 -10.20
C TYR A 612 19.43 -12.80 -10.69
N GLN A 613 19.66 -12.87 -12.01
CA GLN A 613 20.97 -13.22 -12.56
C GLN A 613 22.05 -12.24 -12.11
N GLN A 614 21.81 -10.93 -12.22
CA GLN A 614 22.75 -9.89 -11.77
C GLN A 614 23.07 -10.00 -10.28
N ILE A 615 22.07 -10.33 -9.45
CA ILE A 615 22.27 -10.56 -8.03
C ILE A 615 23.14 -11.82 -7.83
N PHE A 616 22.80 -12.94 -8.44
CA PHE A 616 23.58 -14.18 -8.26
C PHE A 616 25.03 -14.06 -8.75
N ASP A 617 25.26 -13.39 -9.88
CA ASP A 617 26.60 -13.10 -10.38
C ASP A 617 27.39 -12.22 -9.40
N TRP A 618 26.71 -11.26 -8.78
CA TRP A 618 27.30 -10.41 -7.75
C TRP A 618 27.64 -11.18 -6.48
N LEU A 619 26.76 -12.08 -6.03
CA LEU A 619 27.01 -12.94 -4.88
C LEU A 619 28.17 -13.89 -5.14
N ALA A 620 28.26 -14.49 -6.34
CA ALA A 620 29.39 -15.32 -6.71
C ALA A 620 30.72 -14.52 -6.67
N LEU A 621 30.74 -13.35 -7.32
CA LEU A 621 31.91 -12.46 -7.34
C LEU A 621 32.36 -12.02 -5.95
N THR A 622 31.41 -11.73 -5.06
CA THR A 622 31.72 -11.09 -3.77
C THR A 622 31.77 -12.04 -2.59
N LEU A 623 31.10 -13.19 -2.61
CA LEU A 623 31.06 -14.15 -1.50
C LEU A 623 31.90 -15.41 -1.76
N ASP A 624 32.04 -15.86 -3.01
CA ASP A 624 32.73 -17.12 -3.31
C ASP A 624 34.25 -16.91 -3.56
N ASP A 625 34.67 -15.80 -4.19
CA ASP A 625 36.09 -15.55 -4.52
C ASP A 625 36.86 -14.82 -3.41
N ALA A 626 37.34 -15.57 -2.41
CA ALA A 626 38.11 -15.03 -1.27
C ALA A 626 39.63 -14.85 -1.54
N GLY A 627 40.08 -14.86 -2.81
CA GLY A 627 41.49 -15.10 -3.12
C GLY A 627 42.19 -14.27 -4.19
N SER A 628 41.54 -13.33 -4.88
CA SER A 628 42.27 -12.40 -5.76
C SER A 628 42.12 -10.98 -5.23
N GLU A 629 43.24 -10.37 -4.85
CA GLU A 629 43.39 -8.93 -5.07
C GLU A 629 42.86 -8.65 -6.48
N THR A 630 41.79 -7.87 -6.57
CA THR A 630 41.18 -7.47 -7.84
C THR A 630 42.19 -6.66 -8.63
N THR A 631 43.01 -7.36 -9.41
CA THR A 631 43.65 -6.76 -10.57
C THR A 631 42.54 -6.49 -11.58
N SER A 632 42.45 -5.23 -11.95
CA SER A 632 41.60 -4.67 -13.01
C SER A 632 41.82 -5.40 -14.34
N ALA A 633 41.16 -6.55 -14.56
CA ALA A 633 40.91 -7.16 -15.86
C ALA A 633 40.24 -8.53 -15.66
N ASP A 634 38.91 -8.56 -15.53
CA ASP A 634 38.05 -9.57 -16.18
C ASP A 634 36.60 -9.33 -15.73
N ALA A 635 35.92 -8.43 -16.44
CA ALA A 635 34.48 -8.38 -16.41
C ALA A 635 33.92 -9.64 -17.11
N PRO A 636 32.83 -10.24 -16.61
CA PRO A 636 32.19 -11.37 -17.28
C PRO A 636 31.79 -10.98 -18.71
N LYS A 637 32.36 -11.71 -19.69
CA LYS A 637 32.01 -11.61 -21.12
C LYS A 637 30.68 -12.29 -21.41
N GLY A 638 29.61 -11.86 -20.77
CA GLY A 638 28.27 -12.03 -21.31
C GLY A 638 28.01 -10.87 -22.25
N GLU A 639 27.78 -11.13 -23.54
CA GLU A 639 27.37 -10.08 -24.47
C GLU A 639 26.14 -9.35 -23.91
N PRO A 640 26.13 -8.00 -23.85
CA PRO A 640 24.92 -7.27 -23.54
C PRO A 640 23.88 -7.64 -24.59
N ILE A 641 22.70 -8.10 -24.14
CA ILE A 641 21.53 -8.22 -25.01
C ILE A 641 21.16 -6.80 -25.42
N LEU A 642 21.69 -6.35 -26.55
CA LEU A 642 21.25 -5.13 -27.23
C LEU A 642 19.77 -5.32 -27.59
N GLN A 643 18.88 -4.63 -26.87
CA GLN A 643 17.53 -4.44 -27.36
C GLN A 643 17.63 -3.52 -28.59
N THR A 644 17.59 -4.10 -29.79
CA THR A 644 17.20 -3.34 -30.98
C THR A 644 15.78 -2.79 -30.77
N PRO A 645 15.54 -1.48 -30.95
CA PRO A 645 14.19 -0.94 -30.93
C PRO A 645 13.34 -1.60 -32.03
N PRO A 646 12.03 -1.82 -31.81
CA PRO A 646 11.17 -2.32 -32.88
C PRO A 646 11.09 -1.29 -34.04
N PRO A 647 10.91 -1.77 -35.29
CA PRO A 647 10.92 -0.94 -36.50
C PRO A 647 9.78 0.08 -36.58
#